data_AF-A0A966TI44-F1
#
_entry.id   AF-A0A966TI44-F1
#
_cell.length_a   1.000
_cell.length_b   1.000
_cell.length_c   1.000
_cell.angle_alpha   90.00
_cell.angle_beta   90.00
_cell.angle_gamma   90.00
#
_symmetry.space_group_name_H-M   'P 1'
#
loop_
_entity.id
_entity.type
_entity.pdbx_description
1 polymer ?
#
loop_
_entity_poly.entity_id
_entity_poly.type
_entity_poly.pdbx_seq_one_letter_code
_entity_poly.pdbx_strand_id
1 'polypeptide(L)'
;RYLGESDEILSMDDSDNYGETIHKLSFKKALEHKPPILCDYKVITISISKDEVAHLVRSRSFVRPRGWKKETEAGILTALVALRKAIEKYPIRHAVSFHGSIKRAKAFEEYNRAYSGAFPKRGGLETYHVSGETPTGSRARILQNFANSQRSLITNARCLTEGVDVPSIDAVLFTDPKRSLVDIVQAVGRALRPFKGKQFGFIIVPIYVSSPFGEGQLDENNRSFKEIVATLRALGSQDERIIEYFRSIVLKRRQDPISPLLFENEATIAREVSLKAFADSLKLRIWDRIASLSWRPFPEARDYVRSLKLRTHTEWVSLCEKRRRGLFPALKDIPSNPDKAYKNQGWVSFADWVGTNRIANQKRTYLPFKKARSFARALNLKNVAEWRLYCQGKISGKPKIPLTIPKAPSKKHYREWVSFNDWLGTKNLTTLNRKFLPFKRARCFVRRLGLKSMKEWDSYCRGRILKSIPLPSNIPKKPYGYYKTQGYRGIGDWLGVPNSHFRKRGERGPWMNFKAARQFAWKKGFKNVSEWRVFCKKGGLKGLRIPACPHTAYKGKGWKSWFHWLGTEYTDFESARAFVRRLKLDGFHAWRMYGAGKDPLGRKKPDHIPLSADRYYAKQGWKGYSDFLGTFRPRGLQKKYDH
;
A
#
# COMPACT_ATOMS: atom_id res chain seq x y z
N ARG A 1 -8.39 18.41 -10.93
CA ARG A 1 -7.95 17.06 -10.50
C ARG A 1 -7.98 16.01 -11.63
N TYR A 2 -7.68 16.34 -12.90
CA TYR A 2 -7.65 15.38 -14.03
C TYR A 2 -6.68 15.84 -15.12
N LEU A 3 -6.07 14.90 -15.86
CA LEU A 3 -5.13 15.18 -16.97
C LEU A 3 -5.79 14.84 -18.32
N GLY A 4 -6.32 15.84 -19.02
CA GLY A 4 -6.84 15.67 -20.38
C GLY A 4 -7.91 14.57 -20.51
N GLU A 5 -7.69 13.63 -21.45
CA GLU A 5 -8.59 12.50 -21.75
C GLU A 5 -8.35 11.26 -20.86
N SER A 6 -7.50 11.36 -19.82
CA SER A 6 -7.10 10.23 -18.96
C SER A 6 -7.95 10.12 -17.68
N ASP A 7 -8.23 8.87 -17.26
CA ASP A 7 -8.89 8.52 -15.99
C ASP A 7 -7.99 8.75 -14.75
N GLU A 8 -6.75 9.22 -14.93
CA GLU A 8 -5.85 9.52 -13.81
C GLU A 8 -6.29 10.77 -13.06
N ILE A 9 -6.55 10.57 -11.76
CA ILE A 9 -6.89 11.64 -10.83
C ILE A 9 -5.59 12.36 -10.46
N LEU A 10 -5.41 13.57 -10.99
CA LEU A 10 -4.38 14.49 -10.48
C LEU A 10 -4.85 15.11 -9.19
N SER A 11 -3.99 15.24 -8.19
CA SER A 11 -4.33 15.94 -6.95
C SER A 11 -3.36 17.07 -6.67
N MET A 12 -3.88 18.19 -6.15
CA MET A 12 -3.08 19.31 -5.63
C MET A 12 -2.77 19.12 -4.14
N ASP A 13 -2.76 17.87 -3.66
CA ASP A 13 -2.53 17.55 -2.24
C ASP A 13 -1.05 17.65 -1.85
N ASP A 14 -0.16 17.88 -2.82
CA ASP A 14 1.26 18.07 -2.58
C ASP A 14 1.54 19.52 -2.16
N SER A 15 1.67 19.72 -0.84
CA SER A 15 1.96 21.01 -0.23
C SER A 15 3.30 21.60 -0.66
N ASP A 16 4.25 20.78 -1.08
CA ASP A 16 5.57 21.26 -1.52
C ASP A 16 5.46 22.00 -2.86
N ASN A 17 4.46 21.65 -3.67
CA ASN A 17 4.21 22.27 -4.98
C ASN A 17 3.13 23.37 -4.93
N TYR A 18 2.07 23.19 -4.14
CA TYR A 18 0.89 24.07 -4.16
C TYR A 18 0.69 24.90 -2.89
N GLY A 19 1.50 24.69 -1.85
CA GLY A 19 1.29 25.29 -0.54
C GLY A 19 0.09 24.70 0.20
N GLU A 20 -0.22 25.24 1.38
CA GLU A 20 -1.42 24.87 2.13
C GLU A 20 -2.67 25.55 1.56
N THR A 21 -3.82 24.90 1.69
CA THR A 21 -5.11 25.50 1.28
C THR A 21 -5.47 26.63 2.24
N ILE A 22 -5.35 27.89 1.78
CA ILE A 22 -5.68 29.07 2.58
C ILE A 22 -7.19 29.27 2.77
N HIS A 23 -8.01 28.86 1.79
CA HIS A 23 -9.46 28.98 1.83
C HIS A 23 -10.12 27.98 0.87
N LYS A 24 -11.25 27.37 1.29
CA LYS A 24 -12.08 26.48 0.44
C LYS A 24 -13.55 26.86 0.57
N LEU A 25 -14.11 27.43 -0.49
CA LEU A 25 -15.55 27.59 -0.65
C LEU A 25 -16.12 26.31 -1.29
N SER A 26 -16.82 25.48 -0.50
CA SER A 26 -17.42 24.25 -1.02
C SER A 26 -18.72 24.54 -1.78
N PHE A 27 -19.11 23.62 -2.66
CA PHE A 27 -20.38 23.71 -3.39
C PHE A 27 -21.58 23.90 -2.44
N LYS A 28 -21.63 23.11 -1.36
CA LYS A 28 -22.63 23.24 -0.30
C LYS A 28 -22.67 24.65 0.30
N LYS A 29 -21.50 25.21 0.67
CA LYS A 29 -21.43 26.58 1.20
C LYS A 29 -21.85 27.63 0.17
N ALA A 30 -21.56 27.42 -1.11
CA ALA A 30 -21.97 28.33 -2.18
C ALA A 30 -23.50 28.35 -2.39
N LEU A 31 -24.18 27.22 -2.17
CA LEU A 31 -25.65 27.14 -2.18
C LEU A 31 -26.28 27.76 -0.93
N GLU A 32 -25.69 27.52 0.23
CA GLU A 32 -26.20 28.02 1.54
C GLU A 32 -25.94 29.51 1.76
N HIS A 33 -25.06 30.12 0.95
CA HIS A 33 -24.77 31.54 0.99
C HIS A 33 -26.04 32.38 0.73
N LYS A 34 -26.14 33.56 1.35
CA LYS A 34 -27.24 34.50 1.15
C LYS A 34 -26.70 35.85 0.66
N PRO A 35 -26.99 36.26 -0.60
CA PRO A 35 -27.75 35.54 -1.62
C PRO A 35 -26.97 34.32 -2.18
N PRO A 36 -27.63 33.30 -2.74
CA PRO A 36 -26.96 32.10 -3.26
C PRO A 36 -25.95 32.45 -4.35
N ILE A 37 -24.74 31.89 -4.25
CA ILE A 37 -23.69 32.06 -5.27
C ILE A 37 -23.95 31.13 -6.47
N LEU A 38 -24.54 29.96 -6.20
CA LEU A 38 -24.96 28.97 -7.19
C LEU A 38 -26.43 28.60 -6.97
N CYS A 39 -27.13 28.17 -8.02
CA CYS A 39 -28.37 27.42 -7.89
C CYS A 39 -28.06 25.92 -7.80
N ASP A 40 -28.95 25.14 -7.18
CA ASP A 40 -28.79 23.69 -7.13
C ASP A 40 -29.06 23.07 -8.51
N TYR A 41 -28.82 21.76 -8.68
CA TYR A 41 -29.04 21.08 -9.96
C TYR A 41 -29.73 19.74 -9.86
N LYS A 42 -30.28 19.30 -10.99
CA LYS A 42 -30.90 18.00 -11.18
C LYS A 42 -30.29 17.33 -12.40
N VAL A 43 -29.67 16.18 -12.20
CA VAL A 43 -29.25 15.31 -13.29
C VAL A 43 -30.45 14.50 -13.72
N ILE A 44 -30.93 14.72 -14.94
CA ILE A 44 -32.08 14.04 -15.53
C ILE A 44 -31.55 13.01 -16.51
N THR A 45 -31.81 11.73 -16.23
CA THR A 45 -31.52 10.65 -17.17
C THR A 45 -32.81 10.17 -17.82
N ILE A 46 -32.89 10.26 -19.14
CA ILE A 46 -34.08 9.89 -19.91
C ILE A 46 -33.76 8.66 -20.75
N SER A 47 -34.42 7.54 -20.48
CA SER A 47 -34.30 6.33 -21.28
C SER A 47 -35.14 6.41 -22.55
N ILE A 48 -34.59 5.95 -23.66
CA ILE A 48 -35.26 5.92 -24.95
C ILE A 48 -35.04 4.55 -25.54
N SER A 49 -36.14 3.88 -25.88
CA SER A 49 -36.09 2.54 -26.46
C SER A 49 -35.69 2.61 -27.93
N LYS A 50 -35.12 1.51 -28.41
CA LYS A 50 -34.85 1.27 -29.83
C LYS A 50 -36.11 1.47 -30.69
N ASP A 51 -37.28 1.06 -30.20
CA ASP A 51 -38.54 1.18 -30.93
C ASP A 51 -38.99 2.63 -31.09
N GLU A 52 -38.80 3.46 -30.05
CA GLU A 52 -39.10 4.90 -30.11
C GLU A 52 -38.20 5.61 -31.14
N VAL A 53 -36.90 5.28 -31.16
CA VAL A 53 -35.99 5.79 -32.20
C VAL A 53 -36.36 5.26 -33.58
N ALA A 54 -36.68 3.97 -33.70
CA ALA A 54 -37.05 3.35 -34.97
C ALA A 54 -38.32 3.96 -35.56
N HIS A 55 -39.32 4.30 -34.73
CA HIS A 55 -40.53 4.98 -35.18
C HIS A 55 -40.22 6.35 -35.80
N LEU A 56 -39.32 7.13 -35.18
CA LEU A 56 -38.91 8.43 -35.71
C LEU A 56 -38.11 8.32 -37.01
N VAL A 57 -37.30 7.26 -37.16
CA VAL A 57 -36.62 6.98 -38.43
C VAL A 57 -37.62 6.58 -39.51
N ARG A 58 -38.63 5.75 -39.17
CA ARG A 58 -39.67 5.28 -40.12
C ARG A 58 -40.60 6.37 -40.59
N SER A 59 -40.85 7.42 -39.79
CA SER A 59 -41.71 8.54 -40.19
C SER A 59 -41.12 9.42 -41.31
N ARG A 60 -39.95 9.05 -41.87
CA ARG A 60 -39.26 9.69 -43.02
C ARG A 60 -39.04 11.20 -42.89
N SER A 61 -39.09 11.75 -41.68
CA SER A 61 -39.04 13.19 -41.42
C SER A 61 -37.61 13.76 -41.35
N PHE A 62 -36.57 12.95 -41.54
CA PHE A 62 -35.19 13.33 -41.30
C PHE A 62 -34.28 13.01 -42.48
N VAL A 63 -33.56 14.02 -42.97
CA VAL A 63 -32.53 13.87 -44.01
C VAL A 63 -31.25 13.36 -43.37
N ARG A 64 -30.74 12.22 -43.83
CA ARG A 64 -29.49 11.64 -43.33
C ARG A 64 -28.28 12.29 -43.98
N PRO A 65 -27.32 12.86 -43.23
CA PRO A 65 -26.08 13.36 -43.79
C PRO A 65 -25.26 12.22 -44.44
N ARG A 66 -24.73 12.46 -45.65
CA ARG A 66 -23.92 11.45 -46.37
C ARG A 66 -22.72 10.98 -45.52
N GLY A 67 -22.51 9.66 -45.47
CA GLY A 67 -21.34 9.03 -44.82
C GLY A 67 -21.47 8.71 -43.32
N TRP A 68 -22.66 8.82 -42.73
CA TRP A 68 -22.87 8.52 -41.30
C TRP A 68 -23.33 7.07 -41.06
N LYS A 69 -22.81 6.44 -39.99
CA LYS A 69 -23.25 5.11 -39.53
C LYS A 69 -24.60 5.18 -38.80
N LYS A 70 -25.36 4.08 -38.78
CA LYS A 70 -26.71 4.01 -38.18
C LYS A 70 -26.69 4.29 -36.67
N GLU A 71 -25.64 3.88 -35.97
CA GLU A 71 -25.48 4.08 -34.53
C GLU A 71 -25.35 5.57 -34.18
N THR A 72 -24.68 6.31 -35.05
CA THR A 72 -24.45 7.75 -34.88
C THR A 72 -25.74 8.55 -35.00
N GLU A 73 -26.60 8.15 -35.94
CA GLU A 73 -27.94 8.70 -36.16
C GLU A 73 -28.87 8.39 -34.98
N ALA A 74 -28.86 7.14 -34.49
CA ALA A 74 -29.62 6.76 -33.30
C ALA A 74 -29.23 7.60 -32.07
N GLY A 75 -27.94 7.88 -31.88
CA GLY A 75 -27.45 8.73 -30.79
C GLY A 75 -27.97 10.19 -30.87
N ILE A 76 -27.96 10.79 -32.05
CA ILE A 76 -28.52 12.14 -32.27
C ILE A 76 -30.02 12.16 -31.95
N LEU A 77 -30.78 11.21 -32.52
CA LEU A 77 -32.22 11.13 -32.30
C LEU A 77 -32.55 10.88 -30.83
N THR A 78 -31.78 10.04 -30.15
CA THR A 78 -31.90 9.79 -28.71
C THR A 78 -31.72 11.08 -27.92
N ALA A 79 -30.63 11.82 -28.16
CA ALA A 79 -30.37 13.07 -27.46
C ALA A 79 -31.45 14.14 -27.72
N LEU A 80 -31.96 14.20 -28.95
CA LEU A 80 -33.02 15.11 -29.35
C LEU A 80 -34.34 14.79 -28.63
N VAL A 81 -34.76 13.53 -28.63
CA VAL A 81 -35.98 13.09 -27.94
C VAL A 81 -35.86 13.33 -26.44
N ALA A 82 -34.69 13.05 -25.85
CA ALA A 82 -34.43 13.33 -24.44
C ALA A 82 -34.58 14.81 -24.13
N LEU A 83 -34.01 15.69 -24.95
CA LEU A 83 -34.15 17.14 -24.80
C LEU A 83 -35.63 17.57 -24.82
N ARG A 84 -36.43 17.02 -25.73
CA ARG A 84 -37.86 17.34 -25.85
C ARG A 84 -38.65 16.90 -24.64
N LYS A 85 -38.48 15.65 -24.21
CA LYS A 85 -39.11 15.12 -22.99
C LYS A 85 -38.72 15.96 -21.76
N ALA A 86 -37.46 16.41 -21.69
CA ALA A 86 -37.02 17.28 -20.60
C ALA A 86 -37.70 18.66 -20.64
N ILE A 87 -37.78 19.32 -21.79
CA ILE A 87 -38.42 20.63 -21.96
C ILE A 87 -39.93 20.57 -21.70
N GLU A 88 -40.59 19.48 -22.05
CA GLU A 88 -42.03 19.29 -21.78
C GLU A 88 -42.32 19.18 -20.28
N LYS A 89 -41.44 18.53 -19.51
CA LYS A 89 -41.66 18.22 -18.10
C LYS A 89 -41.10 19.27 -17.13
N TYR A 90 -40.02 19.93 -17.51
CA TYR A 90 -39.28 20.86 -16.65
C TYR A 90 -39.32 22.27 -17.24
N PRO A 91 -39.22 23.34 -16.41
CA PRO A 91 -39.27 24.72 -16.86
C PRO A 91 -37.95 25.16 -17.54
N ILE A 92 -37.51 24.40 -18.54
CA ILE A 92 -36.29 24.64 -19.32
C ILE A 92 -36.63 25.59 -20.46
N ARG A 93 -36.02 26.78 -20.46
CA ARG A 93 -36.14 27.76 -21.55
C ARG A 93 -34.89 27.78 -22.40
N HIS A 94 -33.72 27.86 -21.76
CA HIS A 94 -32.43 28.04 -22.43
C HIS A 94 -31.54 26.83 -22.24
N ALA A 95 -31.29 26.07 -23.32
CA ALA A 95 -30.49 24.86 -23.31
C ALA A 95 -29.21 24.98 -24.13
N VAL A 96 -28.13 24.35 -23.68
CA VAL A 96 -26.88 24.23 -24.45
C VAL A 96 -26.53 22.77 -24.63
N SER A 97 -26.32 22.36 -25.88
CA SER A 97 -25.88 21.01 -26.22
C SER A 97 -24.41 20.99 -26.61
N PHE A 98 -23.67 20.03 -26.07
CA PHE A 98 -22.26 19.87 -26.36
C PHE A 98 -21.97 18.59 -27.13
N HIS A 99 -21.23 18.75 -28.22
CA HIS A 99 -20.95 17.68 -29.19
C HIS A 99 -19.45 17.41 -29.30
N GLY A 100 -19.10 16.19 -29.69
CA GLY A 100 -17.71 15.78 -29.87
C GLY A 100 -16.98 16.46 -31.04
N SER A 101 -17.69 17.02 -32.01
CA SER A 101 -17.11 17.73 -33.16
C SER A 101 -18.08 18.76 -33.76
N ILE A 102 -17.55 19.73 -34.52
CA ILE A 102 -18.33 20.77 -35.21
C ILE A 102 -19.35 20.12 -36.17
N LYS A 103 -18.92 19.11 -36.93
CA LYS A 103 -19.80 18.35 -37.86
C LYS A 103 -21.01 17.76 -37.14
N ARG A 104 -20.84 17.28 -35.90
CA ARG A 104 -21.93 16.70 -35.10
C ARG A 104 -22.86 17.76 -34.53
N ALA A 105 -22.31 18.89 -34.07
CA ALA A 105 -23.11 20.00 -33.59
C ALA A 105 -24.01 20.59 -34.69
N LYS A 106 -23.49 20.75 -35.91
CA LYS A 106 -24.27 21.19 -37.09
C LYS A 106 -25.34 20.18 -37.47
N ALA A 107 -25.00 18.89 -37.52
CA ALA A 107 -26.01 17.84 -37.76
C ALA A 107 -27.12 17.89 -36.71
N PHE A 108 -26.79 18.01 -35.42
CA PHE A 108 -27.81 18.10 -34.38
C PHE A 108 -28.73 19.33 -34.53
N GLU A 109 -28.18 20.47 -34.94
CA GLU A 109 -28.96 21.67 -35.27
C GLU A 109 -29.94 21.40 -36.41
N GLU A 110 -29.49 20.79 -37.52
CA GLU A 110 -30.33 20.43 -38.67
C GLU A 110 -31.46 19.48 -38.28
N TYR A 111 -31.15 18.40 -37.55
CA TYR A 111 -32.14 17.44 -37.06
C TYR A 111 -33.12 18.09 -36.08
N ASN A 112 -32.67 19.02 -35.22
CA ASN A 112 -33.57 19.71 -34.31
C ASN A 112 -34.52 20.69 -35.02
N ARG A 113 -34.06 21.35 -36.09
CA ARG A 113 -34.95 22.17 -36.95
C ARG A 113 -35.98 21.30 -37.64
N ALA A 114 -35.55 20.20 -38.26
CA ALA A 114 -36.45 19.24 -38.91
C ALA A 114 -37.48 18.68 -37.91
N TYR A 115 -37.05 18.31 -36.71
CA TYR A 115 -37.95 17.83 -35.66
C TYR A 115 -38.95 18.90 -35.21
N SER A 116 -38.51 20.15 -35.02
CA SER A 116 -39.40 21.25 -34.63
C SER A 116 -40.49 21.50 -35.68
N GLY A 117 -40.14 21.38 -36.97
CA GLY A 117 -41.10 21.46 -38.06
C GLY A 117 -42.05 20.26 -38.12
N ALA A 118 -41.55 19.04 -37.94
CA ALA A 118 -42.34 17.82 -38.01
C ALA A 118 -43.25 17.60 -36.78
N PHE A 119 -42.87 18.12 -35.61
CA PHE A 119 -43.62 17.96 -34.36
C PHE A 119 -43.89 19.31 -33.64
N PRO A 120 -44.67 20.24 -34.24
CA PRO A 120 -44.91 21.57 -33.67
C PRO A 120 -45.57 21.53 -32.27
N LYS A 121 -46.41 20.52 -32.03
CA LYS A 121 -47.11 20.29 -30.75
C LYS A 121 -46.16 19.94 -29.59
N ARG A 122 -44.90 19.55 -29.87
CA ARG A 122 -43.84 19.31 -28.86
C ARG A 122 -42.99 20.55 -28.58
N GLY A 123 -43.53 21.72 -28.90
CA GLY A 123 -42.95 23.05 -28.67
C GLY A 123 -41.89 23.42 -29.70
N GLY A 124 -41.97 24.62 -30.27
CA GLY A 124 -40.87 25.19 -31.05
C GLY A 124 -39.63 25.40 -30.17
N LEU A 125 -38.45 25.12 -30.72
CA LEU A 125 -37.17 25.38 -30.05
C LEU A 125 -36.25 26.07 -31.04
N GLU A 126 -36.06 27.38 -30.86
CA GLU A 126 -35.18 28.15 -31.72
C GLU A 126 -33.75 27.64 -31.56
N THR A 127 -33.11 27.30 -32.68
CA THR A 127 -31.82 26.61 -32.65
C THR A 127 -30.75 27.45 -33.31
N TYR A 128 -29.68 27.66 -32.55
CA TYR A 128 -28.49 28.39 -32.95
C TYR A 128 -27.27 27.48 -32.86
N HIS A 129 -26.22 27.82 -33.61
CA HIS A 129 -24.95 27.10 -33.60
C HIS A 129 -23.79 28.05 -33.38
N VAL A 130 -22.83 27.63 -32.54
CA VAL A 130 -21.57 28.34 -32.31
C VAL A 130 -20.42 27.35 -32.40
N SER A 131 -19.34 27.73 -33.07
CA SER A 131 -18.08 26.98 -33.19
C SER A 131 -16.88 27.90 -32.95
N GLY A 132 -15.67 27.31 -32.86
CA GLY A 132 -14.43 28.09 -32.81
C GLY A 132 -14.16 28.93 -34.06
N GLU A 133 -14.80 28.59 -35.19
CA GLU A 133 -14.73 29.32 -36.46
C GLU A 133 -15.69 30.51 -36.52
N THR A 134 -16.60 30.65 -35.53
CA THR A 134 -17.60 31.71 -35.53
C THR A 134 -16.96 33.05 -35.14
N PRO A 135 -17.00 34.08 -36.01
CA PRO A 135 -16.41 35.40 -35.70
C PRO A 135 -17.00 36.01 -34.42
N THR A 136 -16.20 36.77 -33.68
CA THR A 136 -16.58 37.34 -32.37
C THR A 136 -17.87 38.15 -32.40
N GLY A 137 -18.05 39.04 -33.39
CA GLY A 137 -19.28 39.84 -33.54
C GLY A 137 -20.52 38.98 -33.83
N SER A 138 -20.39 38.02 -34.75
CA SER A 138 -21.46 37.06 -35.07
C SER A 138 -21.81 36.19 -33.85
N ARG A 139 -20.81 35.76 -33.08
CA ARG A 139 -21.01 34.98 -31.84
C ARG A 139 -21.77 35.79 -30.80
N ALA A 140 -21.42 37.07 -30.59
CA ALA A 140 -22.14 37.94 -29.66
C ALA A 140 -23.61 38.09 -30.05
N ARG A 141 -23.90 38.32 -31.35
CA ARG A 141 -25.27 38.40 -31.86
C ARG A 141 -26.05 37.10 -31.67
N ILE A 142 -25.43 35.94 -31.92
CA ILE A 142 -26.05 34.64 -31.71
C ILE A 142 -26.41 34.42 -30.23
N LEU A 143 -25.50 34.78 -29.32
CA LEU A 143 -25.74 34.66 -27.88
C LEU A 143 -26.84 35.61 -27.40
N GLN A 144 -26.92 36.82 -27.95
CA GLN A 144 -28.00 37.77 -27.67
C GLN A 144 -29.35 37.26 -28.15
N ASN A 145 -29.43 36.75 -29.38
CA ASN A 145 -30.66 36.16 -29.92
C ASN A 145 -31.12 34.98 -29.06
N PHE A 146 -30.19 34.08 -28.71
CA PHE A 146 -30.45 32.97 -27.81
C PHE A 146 -31.06 33.40 -26.47
N ALA A 147 -30.54 34.46 -25.85
CA ALA A 147 -31.05 34.96 -24.58
C ALA A 147 -32.47 35.55 -24.71
N ASN A 148 -32.78 36.19 -25.84
CA ASN A 148 -34.06 36.85 -26.09
C ASN A 148 -35.17 35.88 -26.52
N SER A 149 -34.83 34.71 -27.05
CA SER A 149 -35.81 33.67 -27.42
C SER A 149 -36.57 33.14 -26.21
N GLN A 150 -37.86 32.84 -26.39
CA GLN A 150 -38.70 32.22 -25.34
C GLN A 150 -38.20 30.82 -24.94
N ARG A 151 -37.82 30.01 -25.94
CA ARG A 151 -37.17 28.71 -25.79
C ARG A 151 -36.12 28.54 -26.87
N SER A 152 -34.88 28.32 -26.47
CA SER A 152 -33.78 28.20 -27.41
C SER A 152 -32.73 27.16 -27.03
N LEU A 153 -32.04 26.69 -28.07
CA LEU A 153 -30.95 25.73 -28.01
C LEU A 153 -29.73 26.32 -28.71
N ILE A 154 -28.58 26.30 -28.04
CA ILE A 154 -27.29 26.45 -28.72
C ILE A 154 -26.61 25.09 -28.86
N THR A 155 -26.21 24.74 -30.07
CA THR A 155 -25.31 23.62 -30.34
C THR A 155 -23.87 24.11 -30.43
N ASN A 156 -22.94 23.41 -29.78
CA ASN A 156 -21.52 23.77 -29.83
C ASN A 156 -20.58 22.57 -29.76
N ALA A 157 -19.33 22.79 -30.17
CA ALA A 157 -18.23 21.84 -30.00
C ALA A 157 -17.03 22.56 -29.37
N ARG A 158 -16.78 22.31 -28.08
CA ARG A 158 -15.61 22.79 -27.30
C ARG A 158 -15.34 24.31 -27.32
N CYS A 159 -16.31 25.15 -27.68
CA CYS A 159 -16.09 26.61 -27.82
C CYS A 159 -16.84 27.48 -26.80
N LEU A 160 -17.71 26.88 -25.97
CA LEU A 160 -18.46 27.58 -24.90
C LEU A 160 -18.03 27.14 -23.50
N THR A 161 -16.79 26.69 -23.35
CA THR A 161 -16.23 26.17 -22.09
C THR A 161 -15.46 27.24 -21.31
N GLU A 162 -14.45 27.88 -21.91
CA GLU A 162 -13.61 28.91 -21.29
C GLU A 162 -13.69 30.25 -22.04
N GLY A 163 -13.57 31.37 -21.30
CA GLY A 163 -13.36 32.71 -21.88
C GLY A 163 -14.55 33.37 -22.60
N VAL A 164 -15.72 32.71 -22.68
CA VAL A 164 -16.93 33.25 -23.32
C VAL A 164 -18.00 33.53 -22.28
N ASP A 165 -18.55 34.74 -22.29
CA ASP A 165 -19.71 35.08 -21.47
C ASP A 165 -20.98 34.54 -22.12
N VAL A 166 -21.48 33.43 -21.58
CA VAL A 166 -22.73 32.80 -22.02
C VAL A 166 -23.84 33.34 -21.13
N PRO A 167 -24.96 33.83 -21.70
CA PRO A 167 -26.15 34.20 -20.94
C PRO A 167 -26.58 33.08 -19.99
N SER A 168 -27.34 33.41 -18.95
CA SER A 168 -27.76 32.41 -17.98
C SER A 168 -28.59 31.30 -18.64
N ILE A 169 -28.14 30.06 -18.51
CA ILE A 169 -28.78 28.88 -19.12
C ILE A 169 -29.48 28.03 -18.06
N ASP A 170 -30.56 27.36 -18.44
CA ASP A 170 -31.31 26.44 -17.58
C ASP A 170 -30.75 25.02 -17.64
N ALA A 171 -30.35 24.58 -18.83
CA ALA A 171 -30.04 23.18 -19.07
C ALA A 171 -28.77 22.96 -19.91
N VAL A 172 -28.07 21.87 -19.60
CA VAL A 172 -26.97 21.35 -20.40
C VAL A 172 -27.32 19.94 -20.86
N LEU A 173 -27.19 19.70 -22.16
CA LEU A 173 -27.35 18.40 -22.78
C LEU A 173 -26.00 17.86 -23.24
N PHE A 174 -25.65 16.67 -22.76
CA PHE A 174 -24.49 15.92 -23.26
C PHE A 174 -24.95 14.93 -24.33
N THR A 175 -24.62 15.19 -25.59
CA THR A 175 -25.03 14.34 -26.73
C THR A 175 -23.99 13.28 -27.10
N ASP A 176 -22.78 13.43 -26.57
CA ASP A 176 -21.64 12.57 -26.80
C ASP A 176 -20.86 12.35 -25.50
N PRO A 177 -20.13 11.23 -25.36
CA PRO A 177 -19.17 11.06 -24.30
C PRO A 177 -18.08 12.09 -24.50
N LYS A 178 -18.13 13.15 -23.70
CA LYS A 178 -17.00 14.07 -23.56
C LYS A 178 -15.85 13.31 -22.91
N ARG A 179 -14.68 13.35 -23.54
CA ARG A 179 -13.47 12.72 -23.00
C ARG A 179 -12.79 13.56 -21.93
N SER A 180 -13.07 14.86 -21.87
CA SER A 180 -12.51 15.78 -20.87
C SER A 180 -13.52 16.05 -19.75
N LEU A 181 -13.17 15.62 -18.53
CA LEU A 181 -13.93 15.94 -17.31
C LEU A 181 -13.96 17.46 -17.03
N VAL A 182 -12.92 18.18 -17.44
CA VAL A 182 -12.83 19.65 -17.30
C VAL A 182 -13.94 20.32 -18.10
N ASP A 183 -14.16 19.89 -19.34
CA ASP A 183 -15.20 20.44 -20.21
C ASP A 183 -16.62 20.18 -19.68
N ILE A 184 -16.81 19.07 -18.94
CA ILE A 184 -18.10 18.75 -18.29
C ILE A 184 -18.32 19.70 -17.11
N VAL A 185 -17.32 19.85 -16.23
CA VAL A 185 -17.41 20.74 -15.05
C VAL A 185 -17.68 22.18 -15.47
N GLN A 186 -16.97 22.68 -16.49
CA GLN A 186 -17.15 24.03 -16.99
C GLN A 186 -18.51 24.23 -17.64
N ALA A 187 -18.95 23.27 -18.46
CA ALA A 187 -20.28 23.29 -19.08
C ALA A 187 -21.39 23.34 -18.02
N VAL A 188 -21.32 22.47 -17.01
CA VAL A 188 -22.30 22.43 -15.93
C VAL A 188 -22.25 23.72 -15.11
N GLY A 189 -21.05 24.22 -14.76
CA GLY A 189 -20.90 25.46 -14.00
C GLY A 189 -21.64 26.66 -14.59
N ARG A 190 -21.83 26.72 -15.92
CA ARG A 190 -22.65 27.75 -16.58
C ARG A 190 -24.13 27.60 -16.27
N ALA A 191 -24.64 26.37 -16.24
CA ALA A 191 -26.02 26.08 -15.84
C ALA A 191 -26.26 26.16 -14.33
N LEU A 192 -25.23 26.38 -13.51
CA LEU A 192 -25.39 26.57 -12.07
C LEU A 192 -25.46 28.04 -11.65
N ARG A 193 -25.29 28.97 -12.60
CA ARG A 193 -25.42 30.40 -12.32
C ARG A 193 -26.88 30.73 -11.95
N PRO A 194 -27.11 31.47 -10.85
CA PRO A 194 -28.45 31.89 -10.45
C PRO A 194 -28.96 33.01 -11.35
N PHE A 195 -30.27 33.02 -11.59
CA PHE A 195 -30.98 34.15 -12.19
C PHE A 195 -32.45 34.14 -11.76
N LYS A 196 -33.17 35.23 -12.05
CA LYS A 196 -34.54 35.44 -11.55
C LYS A 196 -35.49 34.30 -11.97
N GLY A 197 -36.08 33.64 -10.98
CA GLY A 197 -37.06 32.57 -11.17
C GLY A 197 -36.47 31.17 -11.38
N LYS A 198 -35.14 31.03 -11.43
CA LYS A 198 -34.49 29.71 -11.55
C LYS A 198 -34.28 29.06 -10.20
N GLN A 199 -34.80 27.84 -10.05
CA GLN A 199 -34.58 27.02 -8.87
C GLN A 199 -33.45 25.99 -9.07
N PHE A 200 -33.40 25.39 -10.25
CA PHE A 200 -32.45 24.32 -10.57
C PHE A 200 -31.78 24.53 -11.93
N GLY A 201 -30.51 24.17 -12.04
CA GLY A 201 -29.87 23.85 -13.31
C GLY A 201 -30.14 22.39 -13.68
N PHE A 202 -30.44 22.12 -14.95
CA PHE A 202 -30.76 20.78 -15.43
C PHE A 202 -29.60 20.19 -16.25
N ILE A 203 -29.23 18.95 -15.95
CA ILE A 203 -28.18 18.24 -16.66
C ILE A 203 -28.82 17.02 -17.31
N ILE A 204 -29.01 17.06 -18.62
CA ILE A 204 -29.73 16.04 -19.36
C ILE A 204 -28.72 15.03 -19.90
N VAL A 205 -28.86 13.77 -19.51
CA VAL A 205 -28.03 12.65 -19.97
C VAL A 205 -28.94 11.60 -20.65
N PRO A 206 -28.96 11.55 -22.00
CA PRO A 206 -29.78 10.59 -22.73
C PRO A 206 -29.27 9.15 -22.53
N ILE A 207 -30.19 8.19 -22.36
CA ILE A 207 -29.85 6.76 -22.30
C ILE A 207 -30.52 6.05 -23.48
N TYR A 208 -29.69 5.54 -24.39
CA TYR A 208 -30.18 4.65 -25.44
C TYR A 208 -30.28 3.20 -24.93
N VAL A 209 -31.47 2.60 -25.06
CA VAL A 209 -31.79 1.24 -24.63
C VAL A 209 -32.07 0.35 -25.84
N SER A 210 -31.19 -0.61 -26.11
CA SER A 210 -31.20 -1.42 -27.34
C SER A 210 -32.06 -2.68 -27.30
N SER A 211 -32.53 -3.13 -26.13
CA SER A 211 -33.39 -4.30 -25.93
C SER A 211 -34.37 -4.05 -24.78
N PRO A 212 -35.60 -4.60 -24.80
CA PRO A 212 -36.39 -4.77 -23.58
C PRO A 212 -35.49 -5.43 -22.54
N PHE A 213 -35.37 -4.79 -21.37
CA PHE A 213 -34.56 -5.33 -20.30
C PHE A 213 -35.24 -6.63 -19.87
N GLY A 214 -34.52 -7.75 -19.95
CA GLY A 214 -35.05 -9.09 -19.70
C GLY A 214 -33.94 -10.13 -19.55
N GLU A 215 -32.91 -10.13 -20.40
CA GLU A 215 -31.82 -11.13 -20.31
C GLU A 215 -30.40 -10.57 -20.53
N GLY A 216 -30.25 -9.28 -20.79
CA GLY A 216 -28.95 -8.63 -20.94
C GLY A 216 -28.69 -7.65 -19.81
N GLN A 217 -27.72 -7.96 -18.94
CA GLN A 217 -27.11 -6.97 -18.06
C GLN A 217 -26.83 -5.68 -18.86
N LEU A 218 -27.04 -4.50 -18.28
CA LEU A 218 -26.35 -3.31 -18.77
C LEU A 218 -24.89 -3.71 -18.97
N ASP A 219 -24.40 -3.75 -20.19
CA ASP A 219 -23.00 -4.08 -20.43
C ASP A 219 -22.17 -2.93 -19.81
N GLU A 220 -21.12 -3.24 -19.05
CA GLU A 220 -20.16 -2.22 -18.60
C GLU A 220 -19.56 -1.46 -19.80
N ASN A 221 -19.60 -2.07 -20.99
CA ASN A 221 -19.20 -1.47 -22.25
C ASN A 221 -20.26 -0.61 -22.92
N ASN A 222 -21.49 -0.55 -22.39
CA ASN A 222 -22.53 0.31 -22.92
C ASN A 222 -22.09 1.79 -22.83
N ARG A 223 -22.06 2.44 -24.00
CA ARG A 223 -21.66 3.84 -24.16
C ARG A 223 -22.49 4.79 -23.28
N SER A 224 -23.82 4.59 -23.21
CA SER A 224 -24.72 5.41 -22.40
C SER A 224 -24.42 5.31 -20.90
N PHE A 225 -24.00 4.13 -20.42
CA PHE A 225 -23.60 3.94 -19.01
C PHE A 225 -22.29 4.68 -18.70
N LYS A 226 -21.30 4.57 -19.60
CA LYS A 226 -20.03 5.29 -19.47
C LYS A 226 -20.25 6.82 -19.42
N GLU A 227 -21.20 7.33 -20.19
CA GLU A 227 -21.57 8.76 -20.22
C GLU A 227 -22.16 9.25 -18.90
N ILE A 228 -23.09 8.49 -18.30
CA ILE A 228 -23.64 8.81 -16.97
C ILE A 228 -22.54 8.81 -15.91
N VAL A 229 -21.71 7.77 -15.90
CA VAL A 229 -20.62 7.63 -14.92
C VAL A 229 -19.63 8.79 -15.07
N ALA A 230 -19.25 9.16 -16.30
CA ALA A 230 -18.36 10.30 -16.55
C ALA A 230 -18.96 11.62 -16.04
N THR A 231 -20.25 11.85 -16.30
CA THR A 231 -20.95 13.06 -15.85
C THR A 231 -21.02 13.11 -14.33
N LEU A 232 -21.45 12.03 -13.67
CA LEU A 232 -21.55 11.96 -12.22
C LEU A 232 -20.20 12.00 -11.52
N ARG A 233 -19.15 11.44 -12.13
CA ARG A 233 -17.77 11.54 -11.63
C ARG A 233 -17.27 12.99 -11.70
N ALA A 234 -17.54 13.68 -12.81
CA ALA A 234 -17.19 15.09 -12.97
C ALA A 234 -17.86 15.94 -11.89
N LEU A 235 -19.18 15.78 -11.72
CA LEU A 235 -19.95 16.50 -10.70
C LEU A 235 -19.50 16.14 -9.29
N GLY A 236 -19.32 14.84 -8.99
CA GLY A 236 -18.88 14.37 -7.68
C GLY A 236 -17.47 14.82 -7.30
N SER A 237 -16.65 15.23 -8.28
CA SER A 237 -15.34 15.85 -8.01
C SER A 237 -15.44 17.26 -7.42
N GLN A 238 -16.58 17.95 -7.63
CA GLN A 238 -16.83 19.32 -7.16
C GLN A 238 -17.86 19.34 -6.03
N ASP A 239 -18.86 18.46 -6.10
CA ASP A 239 -19.96 18.37 -5.16
C ASP A 239 -19.94 17.03 -4.41
N GLU A 240 -19.37 17.08 -3.20
CA GLU A 240 -19.25 15.92 -2.30
C GLU A 240 -20.64 15.33 -1.93
N ARG A 241 -21.74 16.09 -2.07
CA ARG A 241 -23.10 15.63 -1.78
C ARG A 241 -23.53 14.47 -2.69
N ILE A 242 -23.05 14.43 -3.94
CA ILE A 242 -23.32 13.29 -4.84
C ILE A 242 -22.77 12.00 -4.23
N ILE A 243 -21.54 12.04 -3.72
CA ILE A 243 -20.89 10.87 -3.15
C ILE A 243 -21.62 10.44 -1.88
N GLU A 244 -22.05 11.39 -1.05
CA GLU A 244 -22.84 11.10 0.16
C GLU A 244 -24.21 10.48 -0.18
N TYR A 245 -24.87 10.97 -1.22
CA TYR A 245 -26.13 10.38 -1.71
C TYR A 245 -25.94 8.90 -2.12
N PHE A 246 -24.92 8.58 -2.92
CA PHE A 246 -24.68 7.18 -3.28
C PHE A 246 -24.20 6.33 -2.09
N ARG A 247 -23.45 6.93 -1.15
CA ARG A 247 -23.03 6.26 0.10
C ARG A 247 -24.25 5.87 0.95
N SER A 248 -25.23 6.76 1.10
CA SER A 248 -26.44 6.48 1.90
C SER A 248 -27.28 5.34 1.31
N ILE A 249 -27.38 5.27 -0.02
CA ILE A 249 -28.04 4.16 -0.74
C ILE A 249 -27.39 2.82 -0.43
N VAL A 250 -26.06 2.72 -0.56
CA VAL A 250 -25.33 1.45 -0.33
C VAL A 250 -25.38 1.04 1.13
N LEU A 251 -25.31 2.00 2.05
CA LEU A 251 -25.38 1.75 3.49
C LEU A 251 -26.83 1.58 4.00
N LYS A 252 -27.84 1.62 3.13
CA LYS A 252 -29.27 1.57 3.48
C LYS A 252 -29.66 2.57 4.59
N ARG A 253 -29.00 3.73 4.63
CA ARG A 253 -29.33 4.81 5.59
C ARG A 253 -30.60 5.55 5.13
N ARG A 254 -31.33 6.20 6.05
CA ARG A 254 -32.46 7.08 5.70
C ARG A 254 -31.99 8.11 4.66
N GLN A 255 -32.74 8.25 3.57
CA GLN A 255 -32.41 9.16 2.47
C GLN A 255 -32.61 10.61 2.91
N ASP A 256 -31.69 11.49 2.51
CA ASP A 256 -31.98 12.93 2.47
C ASP A 256 -33.11 13.19 1.46
N PRO A 257 -33.96 14.22 1.67
CA PRO A 257 -35.17 14.43 0.87
C PRO A 257 -34.91 14.76 -0.62
N ILE A 258 -33.68 15.14 -0.99
CA ILE A 258 -33.36 15.68 -2.32
C ILE A 258 -32.37 14.77 -3.03
N SER A 259 -32.87 13.93 -3.94
CA SER A 259 -32.04 13.15 -4.86
C SER A 259 -31.46 14.08 -5.94
N PRO A 260 -30.13 14.22 -6.05
CA PRO A 260 -29.50 15.01 -7.12
C PRO A 260 -29.68 14.36 -8.52
N LEU A 261 -30.11 13.10 -8.55
CA LEU A 261 -30.31 12.29 -9.75
C LEU A 261 -31.79 11.92 -9.89
N LEU A 262 -32.39 12.28 -11.00
CA LEU A 262 -33.76 11.95 -11.39
C LEU A 262 -33.73 10.99 -12.59
N PHE A 263 -34.22 9.77 -12.38
CA PHE A 263 -34.42 8.80 -13.44
C PHE A 263 -35.83 8.97 -14.00
N GLU A 264 -35.93 9.29 -15.29
CA GLU A 264 -37.20 9.44 -15.98
C GLU A 264 -37.56 8.18 -16.76
N ASN A 265 -38.86 7.89 -16.80
CA ASN A 265 -39.55 6.70 -17.34
C ASN A 265 -39.73 5.50 -16.39
N GLU A 266 -40.22 5.74 -15.16
CA GLU A 266 -40.77 4.65 -14.32
C GLU A 266 -42.02 3.97 -14.91
N ALA A 267 -42.72 4.61 -15.85
CA ALA A 267 -44.03 4.13 -16.33
C ALA A 267 -44.04 3.48 -17.74
N THR A 268 -43.18 3.89 -18.68
CA THR A 268 -43.34 3.49 -20.10
C THR A 268 -42.51 2.25 -20.50
N ILE A 269 -41.51 1.86 -19.70
CA ILE A 269 -40.72 0.62 -19.87
C ILE A 269 -41.20 -0.45 -18.87
N ALA A 270 -42.49 -0.41 -18.52
CA ALA A 270 -43.08 -1.29 -17.52
C ALA A 270 -43.53 -2.66 -18.07
N ARG A 271 -43.24 -3.00 -19.34
CA ARG A 271 -43.70 -4.27 -19.91
C ARG A 271 -42.77 -5.46 -19.74
N GLU A 272 -41.55 -5.36 -19.18
CA GLU A 272 -40.79 -6.61 -18.90
C GLU A 272 -39.65 -6.60 -17.87
N VAL A 273 -39.29 -5.51 -17.18
CA VAL A 273 -38.31 -5.55 -16.07
C VAL A 273 -38.64 -4.52 -14.99
N SER A 274 -38.41 -4.89 -13.72
CA SER A 274 -38.49 -3.95 -12.60
C SER A 274 -37.48 -2.80 -12.76
N LEU A 275 -37.96 -1.65 -13.21
CA LEU A 275 -37.18 -0.40 -13.36
C LEU A 275 -36.52 0.03 -12.05
N LYS A 276 -37.12 -0.32 -10.91
CA LYS A 276 -36.54 -0.11 -9.59
C LYS A 276 -35.27 -0.95 -9.40
N ALA A 277 -35.33 -2.24 -9.72
CA ALA A 277 -34.15 -3.11 -9.66
C ALA A 277 -33.04 -2.63 -10.63
N PHE A 278 -33.43 -2.13 -11.81
CA PHE A 278 -32.50 -1.51 -12.75
C PHE A 278 -31.84 -0.25 -12.18
N ALA A 279 -32.63 0.69 -11.66
CA ALA A 279 -32.12 1.92 -11.07
C ALA A 279 -31.20 1.64 -9.88
N ASP A 280 -31.55 0.67 -9.03
CA ASP A 280 -30.72 0.24 -7.91
C ASP A 280 -29.42 -0.43 -8.39
N SER A 281 -29.47 -1.28 -9.42
CA SER A 281 -28.28 -1.88 -10.03
C SER A 281 -27.35 -0.82 -10.64
N LEU A 282 -27.91 0.21 -11.26
CA LEU A 282 -27.17 1.30 -11.87
C LEU A 282 -26.56 2.20 -10.79
N LYS A 283 -27.28 2.49 -9.70
CA LYS A 283 -26.75 3.19 -8.53
C LYS A 283 -25.56 2.45 -7.92
N LEU A 284 -25.64 1.12 -7.77
CA LEU A 284 -24.54 0.29 -7.26
C LEU A 284 -23.31 0.34 -8.19
N ARG A 285 -23.52 0.24 -9.51
CA ARG A 285 -22.43 0.32 -10.49
C ARG A 285 -21.83 1.72 -10.61
N ILE A 286 -22.61 2.77 -10.41
CA ILE A 286 -22.10 4.14 -10.34
C ILE A 286 -21.24 4.31 -9.08
N TRP A 287 -21.73 3.88 -7.92
CA TRP A 287 -20.99 3.91 -6.66
C TRP A 287 -19.60 3.29 -6.81
N ASP A 288 -19.55 2.14 -7.49
CA ASP A 288 -18.34 1.41 -7.82
C ASP A 288 -17.26 2.21 -8.55
N ARG A 289 -17.65 3.30 -9.24
CA ARG A 289 -16.80 4.15 -10.08
C ARG A 289 -16.54 5.54 -9.50
N ILE A 290 -17.31 5.99 -8.51
CA ILE A 290 -17.20 7.34 -7.91
C ILE A 290 -16.75 7.32 -6.44
N ALA A 291 -16.86 6.20 -5.74
CA ALA A 291 -16.56 6.10 -4.30
C ALA A 291 -15.12 6.53 -3.94
N SER A 292 -14.18 6.40 -4.86
CA SER A 292 -12.78 6.78 -4.66
C SER A 292 -12.52 8.29 -4.73
N LEU A 293 -13.51 9.10 -5.16
CA LEU A 293 -13.36 10.56 -5.27
C LEU A 293 -13.34 11.25 -3.91
N SER A 294 -14.03 10.68 -2.92
CA SER A 294 -14.06 11.19 -1.56
C SER A 294 -14.06 10.02 -0.57
N TRP A 295 -12.97 9.93 0.20
CA TRP A 295 -12.85 8.93 1.25
C TRP A 295 -13.89 9.17 2.34
N ARG A 296 -14.46 8.09 2.86
CA ARG A 296 -15.32 8.11 4.05
C ARG A 296 -14.61 8.85 5.18
N PRO A 297 -15.29 9.70 5.97
CA PRO A 297 -14.70 10.37 7.11
C PRO A 297 -13.98 9.40 8.05
N PHE A 298 -12.82 9.80 8.57
CA PHE A 298 -11.96 8.91 9.35
C PHE A 298 -12.67 8.19 10.52
N PRO A 299 -13.49 8.85 11.36
CA PRO A 299 -14.18 8.17 12.45
C PRO A 299 -15.10 7.05 11.95
N GLU A 300 -15.92 7.31 10.93
CA GLU A 300 -16.84 6.33 10.35
C GLU A 300 -16.11 5.20 9.63
N ALA A 301 -15.03 5.54 8.91
CA ALA A 301 -14.20 4.55 8.23
C ALA A 301 -13.50 3.62 9.23
N ARG A 302 -12.99 4.19 10.32
CA ARG A 302 -12.37 3.45 11.42
C ARG A 302 -13.36 2.53 12.12
N ASP A 303 -14.54 3.02 12.44
CA ASP A 303 -15.58 2.22 13.11
C ASP A 303 -16.07 1.08 12.22
N TYR A 304 -16.22 1.32 10.92
CA TYR A 304 -16.50 0.28 9.95
C TYR A 304 -15.37 -0.75 9.84
N VAL A 305 -14.10 -0.34 9.75
CA VAL A 305 -12.98 -1.29 9.69
C VAL A 305 -12.85 -2.12 10.97
N ARG A 306 -13.15 -1.53 12.13
CA ARG A 306 -13.20 -2.26 13.41
C ARG A 306 -14.33 -3.30 13.43
N SER A 307 -15.47 -3.02 12.80
CA SER A 307 -16.59 -3.98 12.71
C SER A 307 -16.23 -5.24 11.92
N LEU A 308 -15.26 -5.15 10.99
CA LEU A 308 -14.72 -6.29 10.23
C LEU A 308 -13.84 -7.23 11.06
N LYS A 309 -13.49 -6.85 12.30
CA LYS A 309 -12.71 -7.65 13.27
C LYS A 309 -11.35 -8.12 12.74
N LEU A 310 -10.73 -7.33 11.86
CA LEU A 310 -9.40 -7.59 11.31
C LEU A 310 -8.32 -7.42 12.38
N ARG A 311 -7.25 -8.23 12.33
CA ARG A 311 -6.18 -8.22 13.34
C ARG A 311 -4.84 -7.81 12.78
N THR A 312 -4.61 -7.97 11.48
CA THR A 312 -3.30 -7.79 10.85
C THR A 312 -3.37 -6.94 9.59
N HIS A 313 -2.22 -6.33 9.25
CA HIS A 313 -2.07 -5.59 8.00
C HIS A 313 -2.27 -6.49 6.77
N THR A 314 -1.82 -7.75 6.86
CA THR A 314 -1.98 -8.72 5.77
C THR A 314 -3.44 -9.02 5.47
N GLU A 315 -4.28 -9.17 6.52
CA GLU A 315 -5.72 -9.35 6.35
C GLU A 315 -6.38 -8.13 5.68
N TRP A 316 -5.95 -6.91 6.05
CA TRP A 316 -6.43 -5.68 5.42
C TRP A 316 -6.05 -5.59 3.94
N VAL A 317 -4.81 -5.94 3.59
CA VAL A 317 -4.35 -5.95 2.19
C VAL A 317 -5.13 -6.97 1.37
N SER A 318 -5.32 -8.19 1.89
CA SER A 318 -6.09 -9.24 1.21
C SER A 318 -7.55 -8.83 0.99
N LEU A 319 -8.16 -8.16 1.97
CA LEU A 319 -9.51 -7.62 1.86
C LEU A 319 -9.59 -6.49 0.81
N CYS A 320 -8.57 -5.61 0.76
CA CYS A 320 -8.45 -4.59 -0.29
C CYS A 320 -8.30 -5.19 -1.69
N GLU A 321 -7.60 -6.31 -1.84
CA GLU A 321 -7.49 -7.04 -3.11
C GLU A 321 -8.82 -7.68 -3.52
N LYS A 322 -9.53 -8.31 -2.58
CA LYS A 322 -10.88 -8.85 -2.82
C LYS A 322 -11.86 -7.76 -3.23
N ARG A 323 -11.76 -6.57 -2.63
CA ARG A 323 -12.52 -5.38 -3.03
C ARG A 323 -12.24 -4.96 -4.48
N ARG A 324 -10.98 -4.94 -4.91
CA ARG A 324 -10.64 -4.62 -6.32
C ARG A 324 -11.29 -5.57 -7.32
N ARG A 325 -11.59 -6.80 -6.89
CA ARG A 325 -12.34 -7.81 -7.65
C ARG A 325 -13.87 -7.71 -7.52
N GLY A 326 -14.40 -6.65 -6.88
CA GLY A 326 -15.84 -6.38 -6.82
C GLY A 326 -16.61 -7.04 -5.68
N LEU A 327 -15.98 -7.83 -4.82
CA LEU A 327 -16.66 -8.65 -3.80
C LEU A 327 -17.16 -7.86 -2.56
N PHE A 328 -16.82 -6.57 -2.43
CA PHE A 328 -17.17 -5.74 -1.27
C PHE A 328 -17.41 -4.24 -1.64
N PRO A 329 -18.61 -3.87 -2.13
CA PRO A 329 -18.90 -2.50 -2.59
C PRO A 329 -18.85 -1.44 -1.47
N ALA A 330 -19.22 -1.80 -0.23
CA ALA A 330 -19.20 -0.90 0.92
C ALA A 330 -17.79 -0.52 1.43
N LEU A 331 -16.73 -1.07 0.83
CA LEU A 331 -15.33 -0.73 1.14
C LEU A 331 -14.68 0.19 0.10
N LYS A 332 -15.39 0.55 -0.98
CA LYS A 332 -14.81 1.31 -2.10
C LYS A 332 -14.50 2.76 -1.76
N ASP A 333 -15.21 3.33 -0.80
CA ASP A 333 -14.96 4.67 -0.24
C ASP A 333 -13.98 4.66 0.95
N ILE A 334 -13.31 3.54 1.24
CA ILE A 334 -12.26 3.46 2.26
C ILE A 334 -10.90 3.33 1.55
N PRO A 335 -9.88 4.15 1.87
CA PRO A 335 -8.59 4.09 1.19
C PRO A 335 -7.85 2.80 1.50
N SER A 336 -7.15 2.21 0.53
CA SER A 336 -6.29 1.03 0.79
C SER A 336 -5.08 1.36 1.65
N ASN A 337 -4.60 2.61 1.58
CA ASN A 337 -3.48 3.14 2.37
C ASN A 337 -4.01 4.25 3.29
N PRO A 338 -4.64 3.88 4.43
CA PRO A 338 -5.30 4.85 5.31
C PRO A 338 -4.31 5.77 6.02
N ASP A 339 -3.05 5.36 6.17
CA ASP A 339 -1.97 6.19 6.73
C ASP A 339 -1.68 7.44 5.90
N LYS A 340 -1.75 7.32 4.57
CA LYS A 340 -1.59 8.45 3.65
C LYS A 340 -2.86 9.28 3.58
N ALA A 341 -3.99 8.61 3.38
CA ALA A 341 -5.27 9.28 3.15
C ALA A 341 -5.79 10.05 4.38
N TYR A 342 -5.51 9.56 5.59
CA TYR A 342 -6.00 10.17 6.84
C TYR A 342 -4.89 10.83 7.67
N LYS A 343 -3.71 11.09 7.10
CA LYS A 343 -2.52 11.63 7.81
C LYS A 343 -2.84 12.82 8.72
N ASN A 344 -3.67 13.75 8.26
CA ASN A 344 -4.08 14.95 8.99
C ASN A 344 -5.57 14.91 9.42
N GLN A 345 -6.21 13.74 9.36
CA GLN A 345 -7.64 13.55 9.63
C GLN A 345 -7.88 12.64 10.84
N GLY A 346 -6.91 12.56 11.77
CA GLY A 346 -7.00 11.76 12.99
C GLY A 346 -6.33 10.40 12.92
N TRP A 347 -5.57 10.09 11.86
CA TRP A 347 -4.77 8.87 11.79
C TRP A 347 -3.73 8.79 12.91
N VAL A 348 -3.79 7.73 13.72
CA VAL A 348 -2.81 7.48 14.79
C VAL A 348 -1.84 6.37 14.41
N SER A 349 -2.38 5.20 14.05
CA SER A 349 -1.60 4.04 13.66
C SER A 349 -2.50 2.98 13.04
N PHE A 350 -1.90 2.04 12.31
CA PHE A 350 -2.65 0.88 11.80
C PHE A 350 -3.30 0.07 12.93
N ALA A 351 -2.69 0.04 14.12
CA ALA A 351 -3.27 -0.66 15.26
C ALA A 351 -4.53 0.01 15.82
N ASP A 352 -4.59 1.34 15.80
CA ASP A 352 -5.81 2.10 16.12
C ASP A 352 -6.89 1.89 15.05
N TRP A 353 -6.47 1.91 13.77
CA TRP A 353 -7.33 1.69 12.61
C TRP A 353 -8.12 0.38 12.67
N VAL A 354 -7.46 -0.74 12.98
CA VAL A 354 -8.13 -2.05 13.11
C VAL A 354 -8.63 -2.34 14.53
N GLY A 355 -8.38 -1.44 15.51
CA GLY A 355 -8.84 -1.62 16.89
C GLY A 355 -8.06 -2.65 17.72
N THR A 356 -6.80 -2.91 17.38
CA THR A 356 -5.96 -3.90 18.10
C THR A 356 -5.20 -3.33 19.30
N ASN A 357 -5.25 -2.01 19.53
CA ASN A 357 -4.55 -1.29 20.62
C ASN A 357 -3.05 -1.61 20.75
N ARG A 358 -2.41 -2.09 19.67
CA ARG A 358 -0.97 -2.42 19.62
C ARG A 358 -0.12 -1.19 19.33
N ILE A 359 0.47 -0.59 20.37
CA ILE A 359 1.48 0.48 20.19
C ILE A 359 2.81 -0.13 19.75
N ALA A 360 3.43 0.44 18.71
CA ALA A 360 4.76 0.06 18.23
C ALA A 360 5.80 0.17 19.35
N ASN A 361 6.68 -0.83 19.49
CA ASN A 361 7.60 -0.96 20.65
C ASN A 361 8.46 0.30 20.92
N GLN A 362 8.80 1.06 19.88
CA GLN A 362 9.62 2.27 19.97
C GLN A 362 8.86 3.50 20.48
N LYS A 363 7.52 3.53 20.34
CA LYS A 363 6.64 4.62 20.79
C LYS A 363 6.00 4.31 22.15
N ARG A 364 6.44 3.27 22.86
CA ARG A 364 5.91 2.90 24.18
C ARG A 364 6.61 3.69 25.27
N THR A 365 5.84 4.43 26.05
CA THR A 365 6.30 5.04 27.29
C THR A 365 6.10 4.05 28.44
N TYR A 366 7.19 3.62 29.09
CA TYR A 366 7.14 2.66 30.19
C TYR A 366 7.01 3.36 31.54
N LEU A 367 6.29 2.74 32.48
CA LEU A 367 6.17 3.26 33.85
C LEU A 367 7.53 3.33 34.55
N PRO A 368 7.76 4.27 35.48
CA PRO A 368 8.97 4.29 36.29
C PRO A 368 9.23 2.95 36.99
N PHE A 369 10.50 2.54 37.08
CA PHE A 369 10.90 1.20 37.53
C PHE A 369 10.24 0.78 38.86
N LYS A 370 10.20 1.68 39.85
CA LYS A 370 9.56 1.44 41.15
C LYS A 370 8.08 1.08 41.02
N LYS A 371 7.30 1.83 40.22
CA LYS A 371 5.86 1.56 40.01
C LYS A 371 5.64 0.26 39.26
N ALA A 372 6.43 0.01 38.20
CA ALA A 372 6.32 -1.20 37.40
C ALA A 372 6.74 -2.46 38.20
N ARG A 373 7.72 -2.34 39.09
CA ARG A 373 8.14 -3.39 40.02
C ARG A 373 7.09 -3.67 41.09
N SER A 374 6.46 -2.64 41.66
CA SER A 374 5.36 -2.83 42.61
C SER A 374 4.19 -3.59 41.99
N PHE A 375 3.82 -3.27 40.73
CA PHE A 375 2.83 -4.04 39.98
C PHE A 375 3.24 -5.50 39.81
N ALA A 376 4.47 -5.76 39.38
CA ALA A 376 4.96 -7.11 39.19
C ALA A 376 4.97 -7.94 40.50
N ARG A 377 5.28 -7.31 41.63
CA ARG A 377 5.23 -7.92 42.97
C ARG A 377 3.81 -8.19 43.45
N ALA A 378 2.86 -7.29 43.18
CA ALA A 378 1.45 -7.48 43.54
C ALA A 378 0.82 -8.70 42.87
N LEU A 379 1.39 -9.18 41.75
CA LEU A 379 0.93 -10.41 41.10
C LEU A 379 1.32 -11.69 41.86
N ASN A 380 2.22 -11.64 42.84
CA ASN A 380 2.69 -12.79 43.64
C ASN A 380 3.14 -14.00 42.78
N LEU A 381 3.81 -13.75 41.65
CA LEU A 381 4.29 -14.81 40.75
C LEU A 381 5.63 -15.35 41.26
N LYS A 382 5.77 -16.68 41.30
CA LYS A 382 6.88 -17.34 42.00
C LYS A 382 8.17 -17.37 41.19
N ASN A 383 8.09 -17.30 39.86
CA ASN A 383 9.25 -17.47 38.98
C ASN A 383 9.03 -16.88 37.59
N VAL A 384 10.10 -16.89 36.79
CA VAL A 384 10.10 -16.37 35.40
C VAL A 384 9.16 -17.14 34.47
N ALA A 385 8.92 -18.44 34.71
CA ALA A 385 8.02 -19.22 33.88
C ALA A 385 6.57 -18.77 34.07
N GLU A 386 6.14 -18.56 35.32
CA GLU A 386 4.83 -17.99 35.64
C GLU A 386 4.67 -16.57 35.08
N TRP A 387 5.70 -15.72 35.15
CA TRP A 387 5.68 -14.40 34.51
C TRP A 387 5.46 -14.48 32.99
N ARG A 388 6.09 -15.43 32.31
CA ARG A 388 5.90 -15.63 30.86
C ARG A 388 4.51 -16.11 30.52
N LEU A 389 3.98 -17.08 31.29
CA LEU A 389 2.62 -17.58 31.12
C LEU A 389 1.58 -16.49 31.37
N TYR A 390 1.78 -15.67 32.41
CA TYR A 390 0.99 -14.47 32.67
C TYR A 390 1.01 -13.48 31.50
N CYS A 391 2.20 -13.15 30.97
CA CYS A 391 2.34 -12.25 29.81
C CYS A 391 1.69 -12.77 28.52
N GLN A 392 1.44 -14.08 28.44
CA GLN A 392 0.72 -14.76 27.36
C GLN A 392 -0.79 -14.86 27.61
N GLY A 393 -1.28 -14.44 28.78
CA GLY A 393 -2.69 -14.55 29.16
C GLY A 393 -3.11 -15.97 29.54
N LYS A 394 -2.16 -16.85 29.86
CA LYS A 394 -2.43 -18.26 30.19
C LYS A 394 -2.69 -18.53 31.67
N ILE A 395 -2.69 -17.49 32.51
CA ILE A 395 -3.02 -17.57 33.94
C ILE A 395 -4.36 -16.88 34.14
N SER A 396 -5.38 -17.65 34.55
CA SER A 396 -6.71 -17.15 34.88
C SER A 396 -6.72 -16.42 36.24
N GLY A 397 -7.63 -15.47 36.42
CA GLY A 397 -7.80 -14.73 37.68
C GLY A 397 -6.77 -13.63 37.97
N LYS A 398 -5.91 -13.25 37.00
CA LYS A 398 -4.94 -12.15 37.13
C LYS A 398 -5.28 -10.98 36.18
N PRO A 399 -5.00 -9.72 36.55
CA PRO A 399 -5.29 -8.57 35.69
C PRO A 399 -4.44 -8.61 34.41
N LYS A 400 -4.95 -8.12 33.28
CA LYS A 400 -4.17 -8.08 32.02
C LYS A 400 -2.92 -7.19 32.21
N ILE A 401 -1.80 -7.62 31.62
CA ILE A 401 -0.55 -6.84 31.70
C ILE A 401 -0.71 -5.47 31.01
N PRO A 402 -0.46 -4.35 31.71
CA PRO A 402 -0.49 -3.02 31.11
C PRO A 402 0.54 -2.89 29.98
N LEU A 403 0.17 -2.19 28.90
CA LEU A 403 1.09 -1.93 27.77
C LEU A 403 2.32 -1.11 28.17
N THR A 404 2.24 -0.40 29.29
CA THR A 404 3.30 0.41 29.92
C THR A 404 4.29 -0.41 30.75
N ILE A 405 4.12 -1.72 30.84
CA ILE A 405 5.06 -2.64 31.49
C ILE A 405 5.66 -3.58 30.44
N PRO A 406 6.99 -3.62 30.28
CA PRO A 406 7.62 -4.48 29.30
C PRO A 406 7.44 -5.95 29.68
N LYS A 407 7.06 -6.79 28.71
CA LYS A 407 6.95 -8.25 28.91
C LYS A 407 8.30 -8.92 29.25
N ALA A 408 9.39 -8.31 28.78
CA ALA A 408 10.78 -8.73 29.04
C ALA A 408 11.58 -7.54 29.60
N PRO A 409 11.40 -7.21 30.89
CA PRO A 409 12.14 -6.10 31.52
C PRO A 409 13.65 -6.39 31.53
N SER A 410 14.43 -5.33 31.32
CA SER A 410 15.90 -5.41 31.22
C SER A 410 16.54 -4.03 31.42
N LYS A 411 17.87 -3.98 31.46
CA LYS A 411 18.64 -2.71 31.53
C LYS A 411 18.34 -1.72 30.40
N LYS A 412 17.78 -2.19 29.27
CA LYS A 412 17.34 -1.32 28.16
C LYS A 412 16.12 -0.49 28.52
N HIS A 413 15.25 -1.02 29.38
CA HIS A 413 14.00 -0.37 29.79
C HIS A 413 14.19 0.40 31.11
N TYR A 414 14.93 -0.19 32.05
CA TYR A 414 15.14 0.35 33.39
C TYR A 414 16.62 0.29 33.75
N ARG A 415 17.26 1.44 33.98
CA ARG A 415 18.68 1.49 34.42
C ARG A 415 18.89 0.76 35.75
N GLU A 416 17.91 0.84 36.64
CA GLU A 416 17.86 0.18 37.96
C GLU A 416 17.61 -1.34 37.89
N TRP A 417 17.49 -1.93 36.70
CA TRP A 417 17.23 -3.37 36.55
C TRP A 417 18.39 -4.23 37.08
N VAL A 418 18.08 -5.09 38.06
CA VAL A 418 19.04 -6.05 38.63
C VAL A 418 18.78 -7.47 38.10
N SER A 419 17.62 -8.06 38.43
CA SER A 419 17.28 -9.43 38.04
C SER A 419 15.77 -9.68 38.11
N PHE A 420 15.31 -10.79 37.53
CA PHE A 420 13.91 -11.19 37.63
C PHE A 420 13.46 -11.50 39.08
N ASN A 421 14.39 -11.91 39.95
CA ASN A 421 14.06 -12.20 41.34
C ASN A 421 13.79 -10.90 42.11
N ASP A 422 14.58 -9.85 41.88
CA ASP A 422 14.28 -8.51 42.41
C ASP A 422 12.95 -7.97 41.87
N TRP A 423 12.72 -8.15 40.56
CA TRP A 423 11.51 -7.70 39.88
C TRP A 423 10.23 -8.31 40.44
N LEU A 424 10.22 -9.63 40.68
CA LEU A 424 9.07 -10.35 41.21
C LEU A 424 9.01 -10.33 42.75
N GLY A 425 10.04 -9.83 43.42
CA GLY A 425 10.13 -9.81 44.89
C GLY A 425 10.32 -11.20 45.50
N THR A 426 10.79 -12.18 44.71
CA THR A 426 10.99 -13.54 45.17
C THR A 426 12.34 -13.64 45.89
N LYS A 427 12.29 -13.71 47.22
CA LYS A 427 13.48 -14.09 48.02
C LYS A 427 13.83 -15.54 47.68
N ASN A 428 15.09 -15.78 47.33
CA ASN A 428 15.62 -17.08 46.92
C ASN A 428 15.32 -18.19 47.95
N LEU A 429 14.29 -19.02 47.73
CA LEU A 429 14.07 -20.23 48.53
C LEU A 429 14.72 -21.49 47.95
N THR A 430 15.20 -21.49 46.69
CA THR A 430 15.60 -22.74 46.01
C THR A 430 17.05 -22.83 45.55
N THR A 431 17.85 -21.77 45.59
CA THR A 431 19.26 -21.82 45.13
C THR A 431 20.31 -21.43 46.17
N LEU A 432 19.94 -20.74 47.26
CA LEU A 432 20.88 -20.35 48.32
C LEU A 432 20.95 -21.34 49.49
N ASN A 433 20.00 -22.27 49.64
CA ASN A 433 19.91 -23.16 50.81
C ASN A 433 20.13 -24.65 50.52
N ARG A 434 20.74 -25.01 49.38
CA ARG A 434 21.31 -26.36 49.23
C ARG A 434 22.70 -26.35 49.86
N LYS A 435 22.82 -26.82 51.11
CA LYS A 435 24.11 -27.16 51.70
C LYS A 435 24.71 -28.33 50.90
N PHE A 436 25.51 -28.03 49.89
CA PHE A 436 26.26 -29.04 49.16
C PHE A 436 27.36 -29.62 50.06
N LEU A 437 27.63 -30.92 49.93
CA LEU A 437 28.68 -31.58 50.71
C LEU A 437 30.05 -30.89 50.55
N PRO A 438 30.93 -30.89 51.57
CA PRO A 438 32.29 -30.40 51.41
C PRO A 438 33.01 -31.09 50.24
N PHE A 439 33.84 -30.35 49.49
CA PHE A 439 34.45 -30.82 48.24
C PHE A 439 35.08 -32.22 48.34
N LYS A 440 35.84 -32.49 49.42
CA LYS A 440 36.48 -33.80 49.66
C LYS A 440 35.46 -34.95 49.73
N ARG A 441 34.36 -34.76 50.48
CA ARG A 441 33.30 -35.77 50.65
C ARG A 441 32.51 -35.97 49.35
N ALA A 442 32.16 -34.88 48.68
CA ALA A 442 31.44 -34.93 47.41
C ALA A 442 32.29 -35.62 46.32
N ARG A 443 33.60 -35.37 46.29
CA ARG A 443 34.54 -36.00 45.38
C ARG A 443 34.69 -37.51 45.65
N CYS A 444 34.75 -37.94 46.92
CA CYS A 444 34.79 -39.36 47.26
C CYS A 444 33.53 -40.11 46.79
N PHE A 445 32.35 -39.50 46.93
CA PHE A 445 31.11 -40.07 46.40
C PHE A 445 31.19 -40.24 44.88
N VAL A 446 31.57 -39.17 44.16
CA VAL A 446 31.57 -39.19 42.70
C VAL A 446 32.59 -40.20 42.13
N ARG A 447 33.75 -40.37 42.78
CA ARG A 447 34.75 -41.36 42.38
C ARG A 447 34.24 -42.80 42.54
N ARG A 448 33.38 -43.07 43.52
CA ARG A 448 32.74 -44.38 43.71
C ARG A 448 31.81 -44.78 42.57
N LEU A 449 31.31 -43.81 41.79
CA LEU A 449 30.44 -44.09 40.63
C LEU A 449 31.19 -44.66 39.42
N GLY A 450 32.53 -44.56 39.40
CA GLY A 450 33.38 -45.11 38.34
C GLY A 450 33.16 -44.48 36.94
N LEU A 451 32.67 -43.24 36.88
CA LEU A 451 32.39 -42.55 35.62
C LEU A 451 33.68 -42.03 34.98
N LYS A 452 33.86 -42.24 33.67
CA LYS A 452 35.14 -41.98 32.98
C LYS A 452 35.16 -40.67 32.19
N SER A 453 34.02 -40.02 31.98
CA SER A 453 33.92 -38.84 31.13
C SER A 453 32.90 -37.79 31.59
N MET A 454 33.06 -36.54 31.12
CA MET A 454 32.08 -35.48 31.32
C MET A 454 30.71 -35.83 30.73
N LYS A 455 30.70 -36.57 29.62
CA LYS A 455 29.46 -37.00 28.93
C LYS A 455 28.70 -38.02 29.78
N GLU A 456 29.41 -38.95 30.42
CA GLU A 456 28.83 -39.88 31.38
C GLU A 456 28.33 -39.16 32.64
N TRP A 457 29.10 -38.21 33.19
CA TRP A 457 28.67 -37.39 34.33
C TRP A 457 27.37 -36.64 34.05
N ASP A 458 27.28 -35.98 32.88
CA ASP A 458 26.10 -35.24 32.45
C ASP A 458 24.89 -36.15 32.17
N SER A 459 25.13 -37.37 31.67
CA SER A 459 24.09 -38.38 31.44
C SER A 459 23.56 -38.97 32.75
N TYR A 460 24.44 -39.28 33.69
CA TYR A 460 24.08 -39.70 35.05
C TYR A 460 23.30 -38.60 35.81
N CYS A 461 23.73 -37.34 35.74
CA CYS A 461 23.02 -36.21 36.36
C CYS A 461 21.61 -35.94 35.80
N ARG A 462 21.31 -36.48 34.61
CA ARG A 462 20.01 -36.42 33.94
C ARG A 462 19.19 -37.71 34.07
N GLY A 463 19.68 -38.69 34.85
CA GLY A 463 19.02 -39.98 35.04
C GLY A 463 19.05 -40.89 33.81
N ARG A 464 19.93 -40.63 32.83
CA ARG A 464 20.05 -41.42 31.60
C ARG A 464 21.00 -42.62 31.72
N ILE A 465 21.73 -42.69 32.83
CA ILE A 465 22.57 -43.83 33.21
C ILE A 465 22.12 -44.22 34.61
N LEU A 466 21.52 -45.41 34.77
CA LEU A 466 21.26 -45.97 36.09
C LEU A 466 22.55 -46.55 36.66
N LYS A 467 22.95 -46.06 37.83
CA LYS A 467 23.95 -46.70 38.70
C LYS A 467 23.21 -47.14 39.97
N SER A 468 23.79 -48.09 40.70
CA SER A 468 23.25 -48.59 41.97
C SER A 468 23.02 -47.51 43.03
N ILE A 469 23.61 -46.33 42.87
CA ILE A 469 23.44 -45.19 43.78
C ILE A 469 22.84 -44.01 43.01
N PRO A 470 21.65 -43.51 43.37
CA PRO A 470 21.04 -42.32 42.75
C PRO A 470 21.79 -41.04 43.15
N LEU A 471 21.74 -40.00 42.30
CA LEU A 471 22.43 -38.73 42.55
C LEU A 471 21.81 -38.02 43.78
N PRO A 472 22.56 -37.84 44.88
CA PRO A 472 22.08 -37.14 46.05
C PRO A 472 21.76 -35.68 45.76
N SER A 473 20.71 -35.16 46.40
CA SER A 473 20.25 -33.78 46.22
C SER A 473 21.27 -32.72 46.68
N ASN A 474 22.29 -33.13 47.46
CA ASN A 474 23.37 -32.31 48.01
C ASN A 474 24.71 -32.46 47.26
N ILE A 475 24.69 -32.97 46.01
CA ILE A 475 25.83 -32.97 45.10
C ILE A 475 25.53 -32.08 43.88
N PRO A 476 26.40 -31.09 43.57
CA PRO A 476 26.11 -30.15 42.49
C PRO A 476 26.32 -30.79 41.11
N LYS A 477 25.33 -30.65 40.22
CA LYS A 477 25.42 -31.11 38.82
C LYS A 477 26.54 -30.40 38.03
N LYS A 478 26.86 -29.16 38.40
CA LYS A 478 27.94 -28.34 37.82
C LYS A 478 29.01 -28.04 38.88
N PRO A 479 29.94 -28.97 39.15
CA PRO A 479 30.88 -28.86 40.27
C PRO A 479 31.83 -27.66 40.14
N TYR A 480 32.24 -27.28 38.92
CA TYR A 480 33.04 -26.07 38.69
C TYR A 480 32.40 -24.81 39.27
N GLY A 481 31.07 -24.67 39.19
CA GLY A 481 30.40 -23.46 39.66
C GLY A 481 30.44 -23.29 41.19
N TYR A 482 30.66 -24.37 41.94
CA TYR A 482 30.56 -24.36 43.40
C TYR A 482 31.89 -24.67 44.10
N TYR A 483 32.69 -25.58 43.56
CA TYR A 483 33.97 -26.01 44.18
C TYR A 483 35.21 -25.33 43.57
N LYS A 484 35.04 -24.29 42.73
CA LYS A 484 36.16 -23.61 42.05
C LYS A 484 37.28 -23.19 43.01
N THR A 485 36.92 -22.59 44.14
CA THR A 485 37.85 -22.12 45.18
C THR A 485 38.12 -23.16 46.27
N GLN A 486 37.45 -24.32 46.23
CA GLN A 486 37.53 -25.38 47.24
C GLN A 486 38.41 -26.57 46.79
N GLY A 487 39.25 -26.37 45.77
CA GLY A 487 40.21 -27.38 45.29
C GLY A 487 39.82 -28.14 44.03
N TYR A 488 38.76 -27.73 43.30
CA TYR A 488 38.38 -28.35 42.03
C TYR A 488 39.42 -28.09 40.93
N ARG A 489 40.07 -29.14 40.41
CA ARG A 489 41.12 -29.03 39.37
C ARG A 489 40.66 -29.38 37.96
N GLY A 490 39.37 -29.66 37.77
CA GLY A 490 38.80 -30.08 36.50
C GLY A 490 37.95 -31.34 36.62
N ILE A 491 37.24 -31.70 35.55
CA ILE A 491 36.32 -32.84 35.59
C ILE A 491 37.05 -34.18 35.75
N GLY A 492 38.31 -34.29 35.30
CA GLY A 492 39.13 -35.49 35.52
C GLY A 492 39.42 -35.75 37.00
N ASP A 493 39.87 -34.74 37.74
CA ASP A 493 40.09 -34.83 39.20
C ASP A 493 38.78 -35.14 39.96
N TRP A 494 37.68 -34.52 39.52
CA TRP A 494 36.35 -34.74 40.09
C TRP A 494 35.87 -36.19 39.94
N LEU A 495 36.10 -36.78 38.77
CA LEU A 495 35.70 -38.16 38.45
C LEU A 495 36.73 -39.21 38.89
N GLY A 496 37.96 -38.80 39.23
CA GLY A 496 39.04 -39.72 39.63
C GLY A 496 39.71 -40.44 38.46
N VAL A 497 39.64 -39.87 37.26
CA VAL A 497 40.23 -40.46 36.05
C VAL A 497 41.71 -40.06 35.97
N PRO A 498 42.66 -41.02 35.90
CA PRO A 498 44.09 -40.75 35.73
C PRO A 498 44.35 -39.90 34.48
N ASN A 499 45.36 -39.04 34.59
CA ASN A 499 45.47 -37.81 33.83
C ASN A 499 46.06 -37.99 32.41
N SER A 500 45.40 -38.76 31.52
CA SER A 500 45.85 -38.93 30.12
C SER A 500 45.18 -37.97 29.13
N HIS A 501 44.05 -37.34 29.49
CA HIS A 501 43.25 -36.52 28.57
C HIS A 501 43.20 -35.01 28.86
N PHE A 502 43.83 -34.55 29.94
CA PHE A 502 44.06 -33.12 30.16
C PHE A 502 45.47 -32.74 29.72
N ARG A 503 45.66 -32.53 28.41
CA ARG A 503 46.79 -31.71 27.98
C ARG A 503 46.58 -30.31 28.58
N LYS A 504 47.44 -29.93 29.54
CA LYS A 504 47.50 -28.57 30.07
C LYS A 504 47.47 -27.59 28.90
N ARG A 505 46.49 -26.70 28.89
CA ARG A 505 46.41 -25.57 27.95
C ARG A 505 47.51 -24.58 28.35
N GLY A 506 48.75 -24.92 28.01
CA GLY A 506 49.96 -24.22 28.45
C GLY A 506 51.26 -24.76 27.82
N GLU A 507 51.29 -26.00 27.33
CA GLU A 507 52.49 -26.61 26.70
C GLU A 507 52.42 -26.65 25.17
N ARG A 508 51.84 -25.65 24.52
CA ARG A 508 52.32 -25.28 23.19
C ARG A 508 53.14 -24.03 23.41
N GLY A 509 54.46 -24.18 23.41
CA GLY A 509 55.35 -23.02 23.34
C GLY A 509 54.95 -22.14 22.14
N PRO A 510 55.43 -20.88 22.10
CA PRO A 510 54.92 -19.87 21.18
C PRO A 510 54.82 -20.40 19.75
N TRP A 511 53.74 -20.02 19.07
CA TRP A 511 53.59 -20.27 17.63
C TRP A 511 54.83 -19.74 16.91
N MET A 512 55.26 -20.46 15.87
CA MET A 512 56.32 -20.01 14.97
C MET A 512 56.05 -18.56 14.56
N ASN A 513 57.09 -17.73 14.43
CA ASN A 513 56.88 -16.34 14.07
C ASN A 513 56.15 -16.22 12.71
N PHE A 514 55.38 -15.15 12.53
CA PHE A 514 54.50 -14.99 11.39
C PHE A 514 55.24 -15.10 10.04
N LYS A 515 56.46 -14.55 9.94
CA LYS A 515 57.25 -14.53 8.70
C LYS A 515 57.67 -15.95 8.30
N ALA A 516 58.18 -16.75 9.23
CA ALA A 516 58.57 -18.13 9.00
C ALA A 516 57.36 -19.05 8.74
N ALA A 517 56.28 -18.88 9.50
CA ALA A 517 55.06 -19.65 9.32
C ALA A 517 54.38 -19.35 7.96
N ARG A 518 54.51 -18.11 7.48
CA ARG A 518 54.05 -17.70 6.15
C ARG A 518 54.94 -18.22 5.02
N GLN A 519 56.26 -18.19 5.17
CA GLN A 519 57.18 -18.80 4.19
C GLN A 519 56.90 -20.30 4.01
N PHE A 520 56.53 -21.00 5.07
CA PHE A 520 56.05 -22.38 4.95
C PHE A 520 54.80 -22.51 4.08
N ALA A 521 53.81 -21.63 4.27
CA ALA A 521 52.60 -21.62 3.46
C ALA A 521 52.91 -21.32 1.98
N TRP A 522 53.83 -20.40 1.70
CA TRP A 522 54.30 -20.07 0.35
C TRP A 522 55.04 -21.22 -0.31
N LYS A 523 55.96 -21.87 0.41
CA LYS A 523 56.73 -23.03 -0.09
C LYS A 523 55.83 -24.21 -0.45
N LYS A 524 54.69 -24.35 0.22
CA LYS A 524 53.70 -25.40 -0.08
C LYS A 524 52.80 -25.07 -1.27
N GLY A 525 52.80 -23.83 -1.77
CA GLY A 525 52.14 -23.47 -3.02
C GLY A 525 50.62 -23.58 -3.00
N PHE A 526 49.97 -23.39 -1.85
CA PHE A 526 48.51 -23.47 -1.74
C PHE A 526 47.84 -22.33 -2.51
N LYS A 527 46.93 -22.66 -3.45
CA LYS A 527 46.29 -21.66 -4.32
C LYS A 527 45.10 -20.96 -3.66
N ASN A 528 44.46 -21.60 -2.67
CA ASN A 528 43.27 -21.08 -2.00
C ASN A 528 43.13 -21.59 -0.56
N VAL A 529 42.18 -21.01 0.17
CA VAL A 529 41.92 -21.33 1.59
C VAL A 529 41.40 -22.76 1.77
N SER A 530 40.73 -23.32 0.77
CA SER A 530 40.17 -24.67 0.82
C SER A 530 41.28 -25.72 0.88
N GLU A 531 42.30 -25.59 0.03
CA GLU A 531 43.48 -26.46 0.03
C GLU A 531 44.23 -26.41 1.37
N TRP A 532 44.43 -25.22 1.93
CA TRP A 532 45.03 -25.03 3.25
C TRP A 532 44.24 -25.78 4.35
N ARG A 533 42.90 -25.67 4.35
CA ARG A 533 42.05 -26.31 5.36
C ARG A 533 42.05 -27.83 5.25
N VAL A 534 42.04 -28.36 4.02
CA VAL A 534 42.13 -29.80 3.78
C VAL A 534 43.46 -30.35 4.28
N PHE A 535 44.57 -29.67 3.99
CA PHE A 535 45.90 -30.02 4.49
C PHE A 535 45.96 -30.02 6.03
N CYS A 536 45.40 -29.00 6.69
CA CYS A 536 45.33 -28.93 8.14
C CYS A 536 44.53 -30.10 8.74
N LYS A 537 43.39 -30.44 8.14
CA LYS A 537 42.48 -31.50 8.62
C LYS A 537 43.08 -32.89 8.47
N LYS A 538 43.91 -33.11 7.43
CA LYS A 538 44.69 -34.34 7.21
C LYS A 538 45.93 -34.45 8.11
N GLY A 539 46.11 -33.54 9.07
CA GLY A 539 47.22 -33.59 10.02
C GLY A 539 48.54 -33.01 9.48
N GLY A 540 48.53 -32.29 8.35
CA GLY A 540 49.73 -31.72 7.72
C GLY A 540 50.48 -30.68 8.57
N LEU A 541 49.91 -30.25 9.70
CA LEU A 541 50.55 -29.37 10.67
C LEU A 541 51.10 -30.11 11.91
N LYS A 542 51.07 -31.45 11.93
CA LYS A 542 51.57 -32.24 13.07
C LYS A 542 53.09 -32.03 13.20
N GLY A 543 53.55 -31.70 14.41
CA GLY A 543 54.96 -31.37 14.69
C GLY A 543 55.38 -29.95 14.30
N LEU A 544 54.61 -29.27 13.43
CA LEU A 544 54.86 -27.88 13.05
C LEU A 544 54.19 -26.94 14.04
N ARG A 545 54.92 -25.94 14.54
CA ARG A 545 54.36 -24.88 15.41
C ARG A 545 53.59 -23.83 14.61
N ILE A 546 52.72 -24.27 13.71
CA ILE A 546 51.91 -23.41 12.83
C ILE A 546 50.42 -23.60 13.16
N PRO A 547 49.64 -22.52 13.37
CA PRO A 547 48.22 -22.62 13.70
C PRO A 547 47.39 -22.94 12.46
N ALA A 548 46.38 -23.82 12.61
CA ALA A 548 45.41 -24.11 11.54
C ALA A 548 44.54 -22.89 11.16
N CYS A 549 44.33 -21.98 12.13
CA CYS A 549 43.59 -20.72 11.96
C CYS A 549 44.52 -19.50 12.11
N PRO A 550 45.38 -19.21 11.12
CA PRO A 550 46.40 -18.17 11.24
C PRO A 550 45.83 -16.75 11.37
N HIS A 551 44.66 -16.47 10.81
CA HIS A 551 43.93 -15.19 11.00
C HIS A 551 43.57 -14.87 12.45
N THR A 552 43.42 -15.88 13.30
CA THR A 552 43.15 -15.69 14.72
C THR A 552 44.45 -15.63 15.52
N ALA A 553 45.39 -16.53 15.21
CA ALA A 553 46.63 -16.65 15.97
C ALA A 553 47.64 -15.51 15.72
N TYR A 554 47.65 -14.93 14.51
CA TYR A 554 48.55 -13.84 14.12
C TYR A 554 47.86 -12.49 13.98
N LYS A 555 46.64 -12.35 14.53
CA LYS A 555 45.92 -11.07 14.55
C LYS A 555 46.76 -10.03 15.31
N GLY A 556 47.10 -8.93 14.64
CA GLY A 556 48.00 -7.89 15.20
C GLY A 556 49.49 -8.28 15.20
N LYS A 557 49.87 -9.44 14.66
CA LYS A 557 51.25 -9.96 14.59
C LYS A 557 51.70 -10.20 13.14
N GLY A 558 51.33 -9.30 12.24
CA GLY A 558 51.68 -9.36 10.81
C GLY A 558 50.62 -9.96 9.88
N TRP A 559 49.52 -10.53 10.41
CA TRP A 559 48.40 -11.00 9.59
C TRP A 559 47.69 -9.84 8.88
N LYS A 560 47.48 -9.99 7.56
CA LYS A 560 46.72 -9.02 6.72
C LYS A 560 45.49 -9.67 6.08
N SER A 561 45.70 -10.73 5.32
CA SER A 561 44.65 -11.47 4.63
C SER A 561 45.08 -12.91 4.33
N TRP A 562 44.16 -13.74 3.85
CA TRP A 562 44.48 -15.09 3.38
C TRP A 562 45.41 -15.08 2.17
N PHE A 563 45.28 -14.09 1.27
CA PHE A 563 46.16 -13.89 0.12
C PHE A 563 47.59 -13.56 0.54
N HIS A 564 47.74 -12.66 1.51
CA HIS A 564 49.04 -12.37 2.12
C HIS A 564 49.66 -13.60 2.81
N TRP A 565 48.83 -14.48 3.38
CA TRP A 565 49.29 -15.72 4.01
C TRP A 565 49.68 -16.80 3.01
N LEU A 566 48.93 -16.96 1.92
CA LEU A 566 49.12 -18.02 0.92
C LEU A 566 50.05 -17.60 -0.23
N GLY A 567 50.34 -16.30 -0.38
CA GLY A 567 51.23 -15.79 -1.42
C GLY A 567 50.55 -15.66 -2.78
N THR A 568 49.23 -15.54 -2.80
CA THR A 568 48.43 -15.38 -4.02
C THR A 568 48.00 -13.93 -4.20
N GLU A 569 47.95 -13.44 -5.44
CA GLU A 569 47.44 -12.10 -5.77
C GLU A 569 45.96 -12.13 -6.15
N TYR A 570 45.24 -11.03 -5.90
CA TYR A 570 43.90 -10.87 -6.46
C TYR A 570 44.00 -10.53 -7.95
N THR A 571 42.99 -10.93 -8.72
CA THR A 571 42.87 -10.58 -10.14
C THR A 571 42.94 -9.06 -10.34
N ASP A 572 43.56 -8.61 -11.44
CA ASP A 572 43.68 -7.19 -11.79
C ASP A 572 42.31 -6.52 -11.95
N PHE A 573 42.30 -5.18 -11.87
CA PHE A 573 41.06 -4.40 -11.84
C PHE A 573 40.19 -4.58 -13.09
N GLU A 574 40.78 -4.57 -14.30
CA GLU A 574 40.02 -4.63 -15.54
C GLU A 574 39.41 -6.02 -15.77
N SER A 575 40.18 -7.08 -15.50
CA SER A 575 39.67 -8.46 -15.54
C SER A 575 38.56 -8.69 -14.50
N ALA A 576 38.73 -8.18 -13.27
CA ALA A 576 37.71 -8.27 -12.22
C ALA A 576 36.45 -7.48 -12.60
N ARG A 577 36.60 -6.28 -13.16
CA ARG A 577 35.49 -5.42 -13.63
C ARG A 577 34.74 -6.08 -14.79
N ALA A 578 35.43 -6.68 -15.75
CA ALA A 578 34.82 -7.42 -16.86
C ALA A 578 34.03 -8.65 -16.38
N PHE A 579 34.54 -9.36 -15.37
CA PHE A 579 33.79 -10.44 -14.73
C PHE A 579 32.54 -9.94 -14.02
N VAL A 580 32.67 -8.90 -13.19
CA VAL A 580 31.58 -8.40 -12.35
C VAL A 580 30.45 -7.79 -13.20
N ARG A 581 30.76 -7.13 -14.30
CA ARG A 581 29.75 -6.60 -15.25
C ARG A 581 28.91 -7.71 -15.91
N ARG A 582 29.49 -8.89 -16.16
CA ARG A 582 28.74 -10.05 -16.68
C ARG A 582 27.69 -10.58 -15.69
N LEU A 583 27.85 -10.31 -14.40
CA LEU A 583 26.89 -10.74 -13.37
C LEU A 583 25.58 -9.94 -13.36
N LYS A 584 25.55 -8.77 -14.03
CA LYS A 584 24.39 -7.85 -14.12
C LYS A 584 23.77 -7.52 -12.76
N LEU A 585 24.61 -7.22 -11.77
CA LEU A 585 24.14 -6.86 -10.42
C LEU A 585 23.66 -5.40 -10.40
N ASP A 586 22.51 -5.15 -9.76
CA ASP A 586 21.77 -3.88 -9.77
C ASP A 586 22.35 -2.79 -8.85
N GLY A 587 23.39 -3.10 -8.07
CA GLY A 587 24.06 -2.12 -7.23
C GLY A 587 24.92 -2.72 -6.12
N PHE A 588 25.46 -1.85 -5.28
CA PHE A 588 26.36 -2.23 -4.17
C PHE A 588 25.71 -3.23 -3.19
N HIS A 589 24.41 -3.12 -2.96
CA HIS A 589 23.69 -4.06 -2.08
C HIS A 589 23.71 -5.48 -2.63
N ALA A 590 23.42 -5.66 -3.93
CA ALA A 590 23.49 -6.97 -4.59
C ALA A 590 24.93 -7.51 -4.64
N TRP A 591 25.94 -6.68 -4.86
CA TRP A 591 27.35 -7.08 -4.73
C TRP A 591 27.69 -7.64 -3.36
N ARG A 592 27.21 -6.99 -2.29
CA ARG A 592 27.44 -7.45 -0.91
C ARG A 592 26.71 -8.75 -0.59
N MET A 593 25.49 -8.93 -1.10
CA MET A 593 24.71 -10.17 -0.94
C MET A 593 25.34 -11.34 -1.71
N TYR A 594 25.80 -11.09 -2.93
CA TYR A 594 26.56 -12.04 -3.74
C TYR A 594 27.84 -12.50 -3.02
N GLY A 595 28.59 -11.55 -2.47
CA GLY A 595 29.79 -11.85 -1.70
C GLY A 595 29.56 -12.57 -0.36
N ALA A 596 28.37 -12.44 0.23
CA ALA A 596 27.96 -13.16 1.43
C ALA A 596 27.39 -14.57 1.14
N GLY A 597 27.35 -14.99 -0.14
CA GLY A 597 26.77 -16.27 -0.55
C GLY A 597 25.25 -16.30 -0.43
N LYS A 598 24.58 -15.13 -0.46
CA LYS A 598 23.13 -14.96 -0.36
C LYS A 598 22.52 -14.41 -1.66
N ASP A 599 23.15 -14.70 -2.78
CA ASP A 599 22.64 -14.34 -4.10
C ASP A 599 21.33 -15.08 -4.38
N PRO A 600 20.25 -14.40 -4.81
CA PRO A 600 18.97 -15.04 -5.14
C PRO A 600 19.06 -16.12 -6.23
N LEU A 601 20.07 -16.03 -7.09
CA LEU A 601 20.33 -16.98 -8.17
C LEU A 601 21.32 -18.10 -7.77
N GLY A 602 21.69 -18.19 -6.49
CA GLY A 602 22.55 -19.26 -5.96
C GLY A 602 24.01 -19.22 -6.41
N ARG A 603 24.43 -18.16 -7.11
CA ARG A 603 25.81 -18.02 -7.63
C ARG A 603 26.78 -17.72 -6.47
N LYS A 604 28.01 -18.25 -6.56
CA LYS A 604 29.07 -18.02 -5.56
C LYS A 604 30.12 -17.06 -6.09
N LYS A 605 30.54 -16.11 -5.25
CA LYS A 605 31.65 -15.20 -5.56
C LYS A 605 32.96 -15.98 -5.69
N PRO A 606 33.70 -15.85 -6.80
CA PRO A 606 35.04 -16.42 -6.91
C PRO A 606 35.99 -15.85 -5.85
N ASP A 607 36.85 -16.69 -5.27
CA ASP A 607 37.73 -16.27 -4.19
C ASP A 607 38.75 -15.19 -4.62
N HIS A 608 39.18 -15.23 -5.88
CA HIS A 608 40.20 -14.34 -6.48
C HIS A 608 39.73 -12.90 -6.76
N ILE A 609 38.46 -12.56 -6.49
CA ILE A 609 37.94 -11.18 -6.59
C ILE A 609 37.68 -10.63 -5.18
N PRO A 610 38.27 -9.48 -4.78
CA PRO A 610 38.12 -8.94 -3.44
C PRO A 610 36.67 -8.50 -3.17
N LEU A 611 36.15 -8.82 -1.98
CA LEU A 611 34.82 -8.33 -1.56
C LEU A 611 34.81 -6.81 -1.38
N SER A 612 35.88 -6.28 -0.78
CA SER A 612 36.18 -4.86 -0.64
C SER A 612 37.00 -4.37 -1.83
N ALA A 613 36.39 -4.43 -3.01
CA ALA A 613 36.97 -3.97 -4.27
C ALA A 613 37.38 -2.49 -4.21
N ASP A 614 36.63 -1.68 -3.47
CA ASP A 614 36.90 -0.27 -3.17
C ASP A 614 38.28 -0.04 -2.53
N ARG A 615 38.69 -0.92 -1.62
CA ARG A 615 39.98 -0.78 -0.92
C ARG A 615 41.15 -1.33 -1.72
N TYR A 616 40.92 -2.42 -2.45
CA TYR A 616 41.99 -3.11 -3.16
C TYR A 616 42.34 -2.42 -4.49
N TYR A 617 41.32 -2.00 -5.25
CA TYR A 617 41.51 -1.36 -6.55
C TYR A 617 41.62 0.17 -6.47
N ALA A 618 41.64 0.76 -5.27
CA ALA A 618 41.72 2.20 -5.05
C ALA A 618 42.82 2.90 -5.89
N LYS A 619 43.97 2.24 -6.07
CA LYS A 619 45.12 2.73 -6.85
C LYS A 619 45.27 2.06 -8.24
N GLN A 620 44.29 1.25 -8.65
CA GLN A 620 44.31 0.44 -9.87
C GLN A 620 43.18 0.84 -10.84
N GLY A 621 42.72 2.11 -10.80
CA GLY A 621 41.68 2.61 -11.71
C GLY A 621 40.26 2.63 -11.14
N TRP A 622 40.07 2.43 -9.84
CA TRP A 622 38.75 2.46 -9.19
C TRP A 622 38.05 3.82 -9.27
N LYS A 623 36.82 3.84 -9.82
CA LYS A 623 35.97 5.04 -9.93
C LYS A 623 34.65 4.95 -9.15
N GLY A 624 34.52 3.93 -8.28
CA GLY A 624 33.31 3.66 -7.50
C GLY A 624 32.55 2.42 -7.96
N TYR A 625 31.62 1.96 -7.12
CA TYR A 625 30.87 0.73 -7.37
C TYR A 625 29.99 0.79 -8.62
N SER A 626 29.51 1.97 -9.01
CA SER A 626 28.72 2.12 -10.23
C SER A 626 29.53 1.83 -11.50
N ASP A 627 30.80 2.25 -11.55
CA ASP A 627 31.71 1.91 -12.65
C ASP A 627 32.07 0.41 -12.61
N PHE A 628 32.43 -0.08 -11.43
CA PHE A 628 32.85 -1.48 -11.25
C PHE A 628 31.73 -2.49 -11.61
N LEU A 629 30.48 -2.17 -11.27
CA LEU A 629 29.31 -3.00 -11.56
C LEU A 629 28.70 -2.74 -12.95
N GLY A 630 29.06 -1.63 -13.61
CA GLY A 630 28.47 -1.22 -14.88
C GLY A 630 27.03 -0.67 -14.76
N THR A 631 26.69 -0.08 -13.61
CA THR A 631 25.34 0.48 -13.33
C THR A 631 25.24 1.99 -13.62
N PHE A 632 26.27 2.57 -14.26
CA PHE A 632 26.30 3.99 -14.64
C PHE A 632 25.23 4.29 -15.71
N ARG A 633 24.27 5.15 -15.39
CA ARG A 633 23.36 5.78 -16.36
C ARG A 633 23.87 7.20 -16.64
N PRO A 634 24.21 7.57 -17.89
CA PRO A 634 24.57 8.95 -18.21
C PRO A 634 23.39 9.89 -17.94
N ARG A 635 23.62 11.01 -17.25
CA ARG A 635 22.66 12.12 -17.24
C ARG A 635 22.68 12.76 -18.63
N GLY A 636 21.62 12.58 -19.41
CA GLY A 636 21.50 13.22 -20.73
C GLY A 636 20.63 12.55 -21.79
N LEU A 637 20.05 11.37 -21.56
CA LEU A 637 19.08 10.77 -22.50
C LEU A 637 17.72 10.60 -21.82
N GLN A 638 17.02 11.72 -21.71
CA GLN A 638 15.58 11.74 -21.59
C GLN A 638 15.04 11.95 -23.02
N LYS A 639 14.14 11.06 -23.43
CA LYS A 639 13.48 10.92 -24.75
C LYS A 639 14.32 10.25 -25.85
N LYS A 640 13.94 9.02 -26.19
CA LYS A 640 13.27 8.71 -27.47
C LYS A 640 12.95 7.21 -27.55
N TYR A 641 11.66 6.94 -27.78
CA TYR A 641 11.12 5.81 -28.53
C TYR A 641 11.19 4.40 -27.87
N ASP A 642 10.15 3.55 -27.90
CA ASP A 642 8.88 3.68 -28.61
C ASP A 642 7.89 2.55 -28.26
N HIS A 643 6.64 2.82 -28.65
CA HIS A 643 5.57 1.90 -29.10
C HIS A 643 4.87 0.96 -28.12
#